data_AF-A0A0D0Q003-F1
#
_entry.id   AF-A0A0D0Q003-F1
#
_cell.length_a   1.000
_cell.length_b   1.000
_cell.length_c   1.000
_cell.angle_alpha   90.00
_cell.angle_beta   90.00
_cell.angle_gamma   90.00
#
_symmetry.space_group_name_H-M   'P 1'
#
loop_
_entity.id
_entity.type
_entity.pdbx_description
1 polymer ?
#
loop_
_entity_poly.entity_id
_entity_poly.type
_entity_poly.pdbx_seq_one_letter_code
_entity_poly.pdbx_strand_id
1 'polypeptide(L)'
;MASVASTASAACGRAGCDGEIDGDGYCTECGLARTTAAVPVPAPRAAPAVGGPCGRPDCPGEIDGDGFCTECGLAPATTAGTATAPAPASTASASSPRTSSPRTSSGRSVSVRGSRSGTGASGRRGNLGAGLVTVPPVPTADPSKAVLTDPQVPENRRFCSRCDHPVGREKNGVPGRPEGFCTKCGTPYSFTPKLVRGDLVGGQYEVMGCLAHGGLGWIYLAVDRRVNDRWVVLKGLLDSGDEDALAVAIAERRFLAEVDHPNIVRIINFVEHPDARTAAADGYIVMEYVGGKSLKDIAAERRTPDGRRAPLPVEQAVAYALEALPALGHLHARGLVYCDFKPDNVIQSDDTLKLIDLGAVRRHDDDGPIYGTVGYQAPEIATDGPSPASDLYTVGRTLAVLTLDFPGWTDRRRHELPGPDEAELLARHESFHRFLLRATDPDPARRFASAEEMAGQLTGVLREVLSLQDGRPRPAVSTLFGPELRVVDPEFGEQPTDARAAALALPAPLVDPADPNAGFLSALPAADPAEALTALRAAGADSPELRLRVVRAYLELADDDTAGQALAALETEHPGDWRVVWYRGLAALAAGRAEAAAEAFDAVYDAFPGEAAPKLALAVCAELLDDTGRAAAHYGLVGGADRSFVGAAFGLARVRLRAGDRPGAVAALESVPESSTHHTAARIGAVRARLRGRAATEALAAELADSSAQLAALALDARRRAELAAEVLETALDWVLAGAAGKPATLTVLGHPAAERELRLALEHSYRVLARLTDRAEKRIEWVERANRARPRTWV
;
A
#
# COMPACT_ATOMS: atom_id res chain seq x y z
N MET A 1 42.85 -4.08 60.66
CA MET A 1 42.60 -5.53 60.81
C MET A 1 41.12 -5.75 61.05
N ALA A 2 40.37 -6.12 60.02
CA ALA A 2 39.10 -6.83 60.10
C ALA A 2 38.97 -7.64 58.81
N SER A 3 38.74 -8.93 58.98
CA SER A 3 39.03 -10.01 58.03
C SER A 3 38.03 -10.05 56.88
N VAL A 4 38.54 -10.25 55.66
CA VAL A 4 37.78 -10.70 54.50
C VAL A 4 37.28 -12.12 54.82
N ALA A 5 35.98 -12.30 54.97
CA ALA A 5 35.37 -13.62 55.02
C ALA A 5 35.23 -14.14 53.58
N SER A 6 36.14 -15.05 53.20
CA SER A 6 36.05 -15.87 52.00
C SER A 6 34.75 -16.67 52.02
N THR A 7 33.78 -16.34 51.16
CA THR A 7 32.68 -17.24 50.82
C THR A 7 33.27 -18.48 50.15
N ALA A 8 33.23 -19.62 50.83
CA ALA A 8 33.67 -20.90 50.28
C ALA A 8 32.85 -21.24 49.02
N SER A 9 33.51 -21.50 47.90
CA SER A 9 32.89 -22.07 46.71
C SER A 9 32.45 -23.51 47.03
N ALA A 10 31.23 -23.88 46.64
CA ALA A 10 30.68 -25.22 46.92
C ALA A 10 30.92 -26.12 45.70
N ALA A 11 31.35 -27.37 45.84
CA ALA A 11 31.50 -28.27 44.69
C ALA A 11 30.14 -28.58 44.02
N CYS A 12 30.15 -28.82 42.71
CA CYS A 12 28.96 -29.25 41.96
C CYS A 12 28.44 -30.59 42.48
N GLY A 13 27.12 -30.71 42.69
CA GLY A 13 26.49 -31.94 43.18
C GLY A 13 26.31 -33.04 42.13
N ARG A 14 26.83 -32.88 40.90
CA ARG A 14 26.62 -33.82 39.79
C ARG A 14 27.76 -34.84 39.73
N ALA A 15 27.41 -36.12 39.59
CA ALA A 15 28.39 -37.17 39.34
C ALA A 15 29.16 -36.89 38.02
N GLY A 16 30.48 -36.77 38.11
CA GLY A 16 31.37 -36.53 36.96
C GLY A 16 31.58 -35.06 36.58
N CYS A 17 31.31 -34.10 37.48
CA CYS A 17 31.63 -32.69 37.27
C CYS A 17 32.50 -32.17 38.42
N ASP A 18 33.67 -31.61 38.08
CA ASP A 18 34.68 -31.09 39.01
C ASP A 18 34.53 -29.58 39.25
N GLY A 19 33.53 -28.94 38.63
CA GLY A 19 33.25 -27.51 38.77
C GLY A 19 32.73 -27.07 40.13
N GLU A 20 32.94 -25.80 40.44
CA GLU A 20 32.54 -25.15 41.69
C GLU A 20 31.33 -24.24 41.48
N ILE A 21 30.47 -24.06 42.47
CA ILE A 21 29.35 -23.14 42.44
C ILE A 21 29.89 -21.73 42.66
N ASP A 22 29.70 -20.87 41.65
CA ASP A 22 30.10 -19.47 41.71
C ASP A 22 29.13 -18.61 42.55
N GLY A 23 29.47 -17.33 42.71
CA GLY A 23 28.68 -16.37 43.50
C GLY A 23 27.26 -16.12 42.96
N ASP A 24 26.95 -16.58 41.75
CA ASP A 24 25.61 -16.50 41.14
C ASP A 24 24.78 -17.79 41.40
N GLY A 25 25.35 -18.80 42.06
CA GLY A 25 24.65 -20.03 42.46
C GLY A 25 24.71 -21.17 41.43
N TYR A 26 25.57 -21.09 40.41
CA TYR A 26 25.70 -22.06 39.32
C TYR A 26 27.11 -22.65 39.22
N CYS A 27 27.20 -23.90 38.72
CA CYS A 27 28.48 -24.57 38.55
C CYS A 27 29.36 -23.92 37.48
N THR A 28 30.65 -23.74 37.77
CA THR A 28 31.65 -23.13 36.90
C THR A 28 32.02 -24.00 35.70
N GLU A 29 31.72 -25.29 35.75
CA GLU A 29 32.09 -26.25 34.71
C GLU A 29 30.87 -26.79 33.95
N CYS A 30 29.80 -27.24 34.64
CA CYS A 30 28.59 -27.74 33.97
C CYS A 30 27.40 -26.76 33.95
N GLY A 31 27.49 -25.60 34.61
CA GLY A 31 26.46 -24.55 34.53
C GLY A 31 25.14 -24.81 35.28
N LEU A 32 25.00 -25.92 36.01
CA LEU A 32 23.79 -26.25 36.76
C LEU A 32 23.68 -25.47 38.09
N ALA A 33 22.47 -25.05 38.44
CA ALA A 33 22.19 -24.41 39.73
C ALA A 33 22.41 -25.39 40.89
N ARG A 34 22.84 -24.87 42.04
CA ARG A 34 22.97 -25.65 43.28
C ARG A 34 21.62 -26.25 43.66
N THR A 35 21.50 -27.57 43.73
CA THR A 35 20.30 -28.24 44.22
C THR A 35 20.08 -27.90 45.69
N THR A 36 19.23 -26.93 45.98
CA THR A 36 18.63 -26.74 47.30
C THR A 36 17.36 -27.55 47.39
N ALA A 37 17.22 -28.33 48.47
CA ALA A 37 15.94 -28.88 48.87
C ALA A 37 14.87 -27.77 48.93
N ALA A 38 13.66 -28.15 48.51
CA ALA A 38 12.43 -27.39 48.35
C ALA A 38 12.27 -26.06 49.11
N VAL A 39 11.82 -25.01 48.40
CA VAL A 39 11.20 -23.79 48.93
C VAL A 39 9.79 -23.69 48.32
N PRO A 40 8.77 -23.22 49.08
CA PRO A 40 7.37 -23.56 48.84
C PRO A 40 6.71 -22.76 47.72
N VAL A 41 5.71 -23.41 47.11
CA VAL A 41 4.76 -22.88 46.13
C VAL A 41 3.81 -21.86 46.79
N PRO A 42 3.42 -20.75 46.13
CA PRO A 42 2.38 -19.86 46.65
C PRO A 42 1.01 -20.55 46.63
N ALA A 43 0.18 -20.24 47.64
CA ALA A 43 -1.07 -20.92 47.97
C ALA A 43 -2.06 -21.06 46.80
N PRO A 44 -2.71 -22.24 46.64
CA PRO A 44 -3.87 -22.37 45.77
C PRO A 44 -5.13 -21.80 46.45
N ARG A 45 -6.08 -21.34 45.62
CA ARG A 45 -7.44 -20.97 46.02
C ARG A 45 -8.15 -22.19 46.64
N ALA A 46 -9.07 -21.90 47.56
CA ALA A 46 -9.72 -22.83 48.50
C ALA A 46 -10.12 -24.22 47.94
N ALA A 47 -9.70 -25.27 48.65
CA ALA A 47 -10.08 -26.66 48.44
C ALA A 47 -11.09 -27.14 49.53
N PRO A 48 -11.90 -28.20 49.26
CA PRO A 48 -12.98 -28.64 50.13
C PRO A 48 -12.49 -29.37 51.40
N ALA A 49 -13.37 -29.49 52.39
CA ALA A 49 -13.03 -29.98 53.73
C ALA A 49 -12.62 -31.47 53.77
N VAL A 50 -11.44 -31.73 54.33
CA VAL A 50 -10.90 -33.06 54.67
C VAL A 50 -11.86 -33.78 55.63
N GLY A 51 -12.10 -35.08 55.41
CA GLY A 51 -13.02 -35.90 56.21
C GLY A 51 -14.48 -35.91 55.75
N GLY A 52 -14.78 -35.39 54.55
CA GLY A 52 -16.11 -35.51 53.92
C GLY A 52 -16.30 -36.83 53.16
N PRO A 53 -17.54 -37.33 52.97
CA PRO A 53 -17.83 -38.51 52.17
C PRO A 53 -17.56 -38.24 50.68
N CYS A 54 -17.19 -39.30 49.94
CA CYS A 54 -17.00 -39.20 48.49
C CYS A 54 -18.28 -38.72 47.78
N GLY A 55 -18.18 -37.68 46.95
CA GLY A 55 -19.32 -37.08 46.25
C GLY A 55 -19.85 -37.88 45.05
N ARG A 56 -19.43 -39.14 44.87
CA ARG A 56 -19.88 -40.00 43.77
C ARG A 56 -20.92 -41.02 44.27
N PRO A 57 -21.99 -41.27 43.52
CA PRO A 57 -22.90 -42.36 43.84
C PRO A 57 -22.13 -43.69 43.81
N ASP A 58 -22.36 -44.52 44.83
CA ASP A 58 -21.77 -45.86 45.03
C ASP A 58 -20.29 -45.94 45.47
N CYS A 59 -19.71 -44.88 46.03
CA CYS A 59 -18.39 -44.94 46.68
C CYS A 59 -18.48 -44.69 48.20
N PRO A 60 -18.15 -45.67 49.07
CA PRO A 60 -18.25 -45.52 50.52
C PRO A 60 -17.03 -44.80 51.15
N GLY A 61 -16.00 -44.46 50.37
CA GLY A 61 -14.77 -43.87 50.89
C GLY A 61 -14.88 -42.40 51.31
N GLU A 62 -13.91 -41.95 52.10
CA GLU A 62 -13.81 -40.58 52.62
C GLU A 62 -12.64 -39.84 51.95
N ILE A 63 -12.67 -38.51 51.96
CA ILE A 63 -11.57 -37.69 51.42
C ILE A 63 -10.44 -37.58 52.46
N ASP A 64 -9.26 -38.08 52.09
CA ASP A 64 -8.06 -38.06 52.92
C ASP A 64 -7.34 -36.70 52.92
N GLY A 65 -6.24 -36.63 53.68
CA GLY A 65 -5.43 -35.42 53.83
C GLY A 65 -4.76 -34.93 52.54
N ASP A 66 -4.74 -35.77 51.50
CA ASP A 66 -4.18 -35.44 50.18
C ASP A 66 -5.27 -35.02 49.17
N GLY A 67 -6.54 -35.02 49.59
CA GLY A 67 -7.67 -34.55 48.78
C GLY A 67 -8.25 -35.60 47.83
N PHE A 68 -7.93 -36.88 48.03
CA PHE A 68 -8.42 -38.00 47.24
C PHE A 68 -9.28 -38.94 48.08
N CYS A 69 -10.16 -39.68 47.43
CA CYS A 69 -10.97 -40.67 48.12
C CYS A 69 -10.13 -41.91 48.48
N THR A 70 -10.20 -42.34 49.75
CA THR A 70 -9.46 -43.49 50.28
C THR A 70 -9.79 -44.84 49.62
N GLU A 71 -10.94 -44.97 48.97
CA GLU A 71 -11.33 -46.19 48.24
C GLU A 71 -11.06 -46.10 46.73
N CYS A 72 -11.49 -45.02 46.07
CA CYS A 72 -11.42 -44.94 44.60
C CYS A 72 -10.22 -44.15 44.06
N GLY A 73 -9.42 -43.49 44.92
CA GLY A 73 -8.20 -42.78 44.56
C GLY A 73 -8.44 -41.51 43.71
N LEU A 74 -9.67 -41.00 43.66
CA LEU A 74 -10.07 -39.88 42.82
C LEU A 74 -10.45 -38.65 43.67
N ALA A 75 -10.14 -37.46 43.15
CA ALA A 75 -10.48 -36.18 43.80
C ALA A 75 -12.00 -35.89 43.75
N PRO A 76 -12.56 -35.15 44.73
CA PRO A 76 -13.99 -34.83 44.79
C PRO A 76 -14.43 -33.93 43.63
N ALA A 77 -15.58 -34.24 43.02
CA ALA A 77 -16.12 -33.49 41.89
C ALA A 77 -16.59 -32.09 42.33
N THR A 78 -16.04 -31.03 41.73
CA THR A 78 -16.51 -29.66 41.90
C THR A 78 -17.81 -29.43 41.12
N THR A 79 -18.85 -28.97 41.82
CA THR A 79 -20.14 -28.60 41.25
C THR A 79 -20.01 -27.30 40.45
N ALA A 80 -19.96 -27.42 39.11
CA ALA A 80 -20.17 -26.29 38.21
C ALA A 80 -21.66 -25.95 38.16
N GLY A 81 -21.97 -24.67 38.40
CA GLY A 81 -23.32 -24.12 38.32
C GLY A 81 -23.93 -24.26 36.92
N THR A 82 -25.19 -24.62 36.93
CA THR A 82 -26.16 -24.67 35.82
C THR A 82 -26.09 -23.48 34.87
N ALA A 83 -25.87 -23.77 33.58
CA ALA A 83 -26.33 -22.96 32.47
C ALA A 83 -27.32 -23.79 31.64
N THR A 84 -28.50 -23.20 31.45
CA THR A 84 -29.74 -23.76 30.93
C THR A 84 -29.63 -24.08 29.43
N ALA A 85 -30.02 -25.29 29.05
CA ALA A 85 -30.22 -25.69 27.66
C ALA A 85 -31.53 -25.12 27.08
N PRO A 86 -31.58 -24.76 25.78
CA PRO A 86 -32.80 -24.87 25.00
C PRO A 86 -32.84 -26.18 24.20
N ALA A 87 -34.07 -26.63 23.98
CA ALA A 87 -34.55 -27.94 23.55
C ALA A 87 -34.22 -28.33 22.08
N PRO A 88 -34.45 -29.61 21.68
CA PRO A 88 -34.07 -30.12 20.36
C PRO A 88 -35.13 -29.80 19.31
N ALA A 89 -34.69 -29.34 18.13
CA ALA A 89 -35.53 -29.22 16.94
C ALA A 89 -35.19 -30.34 15.94
N SER A 90 -36.14 -31.27 15.86
CA SER A 90 -36.62 -32.02 14.69
C SER A 90 -35.77 -32.04 13.42
N THR A 91 -35.37 -33.26 13.07
CA THR A 91 -35.01 -33.73 11.73
C THR A 91 -36.09 -33.40 10.70
N ALA A 92 -35.70 -32.76 9.60
CA ALA A 92 -36.40 -32.83 8.32
C ALA A 92 -35.37 -32.92 7.18
N SER A 93 -35.36 -34.09 6.54
CA SER A 93 -34.61 -34.41 5.34
C SER A 93 -35.15 -33.60 4.15
N ALA A 94 -34.26 -32.97 3.38
CA ALA A 94 -34.53 -32.63 1.99
C ALA A 94 -33.23 -32.67 1.17
N SER A 95 -33.16 -33.73 0.37
CA SER A 95 -32.28 -34.04 -0.74
C SER A 95 -31.90 -32.88 -1.66
N SER A 96 -30.59 -32.66 -1.84
CA SER A 96 -30.04 -31.92 -2.99
C SER A 96 -29.83 -32.86 -4.19
N PRO A 97 -30.37 -32.57 -5.39
CA PRO A 97 -29.94 -33.28 -6.58
C PRO A 97 -28.73 -32.57 -7.21
N ARG A 98 -27.70 -33.37 -7.47
CA ARG A 98 -26.65 -33.09 -8.45
C ARG A 98 -27.28 -33.00 -9.84
N THR A 99 -26.98 -31.94 -10.61
CA THR A 99 -27.07 -31.89 -12.09
C THR A 99 -26.16 -30.76 -12.58
N SER A 100 -24.99 -31.09 -13.14
CA SER A 100 -24.71 -31.21 -14.59
C SER A 100 -24.70 -29.86 -15.32
N SER A 101 -23.48 -29.38 -15.61
CA SER A 101 -23.18 -28.30 -16.55
C SER A 101 -23.65 -28.62 -17.98
N PRO A 102 -24.15 -27.64 -18.74
CA PRO A 102 -24.08 -27.67 -20.19
C PRO A 102 -23.00 -26.72 -20.71
N ARG A 103 -22.29 -27.20 -21.74
CA ARG A 103 -21.42 -26.41 -22.63
C ARG A 103 -22.27 -25.62 -23.62
N THR A 104 -21.60 -24.66 -24.29
CA THR A 104 -21.99 -23.85 -25.47
C THR A 104 -22.70 -22.53 -25.13
N SER A 105 -22.44 -21.38 -25.75
CA SER A 105 -21.87 -21.08 -27.07
C SER A 105 -21.19 -19.70 -27.13
N SER A 106 -20.20 -19.61 -28.01
CA SER A 106 -19.45 -18.42 -28.43
C SER A 106 -20.30 -17.21 -28.84
N GLY A 107 -20.05 -16.05 -28.22
CA GLY A 107 -20.44 -14.72 -28.69
C GLY A 107 -19.21 -13.86 -28.92
N ARG A 108 -19.09 -13.31 -30.14
CA ARG A 108 -17.91 -12.61 -30.70
C ARG A 108 -17.44 -11.42 -29.85
N SER A 109 -16.18 -11.43 -29.43
CA SER A 109 -15.44 -10.24 -29.03
C SER A 109 -14.75 -9.60 -30.23
N VAL A 110 -14.93 -8.29 -30.39
CA VAL A 110 -14.25 -7.47 -31.40
C VAL A 110 -12.81 -7.26 -30.93
N SER A 111 -11.86 -7.95 -31.55
CA SER A 111 -10.44 -7.77 -31.30
C SER A 111 -9.93 -6.47 -31.92
N VAL A 112 -9.53 -5.50 -31.10
CA VAL A 112 -8.68 -4.38 -31.54
C VAL A 112 -7.26 -4.92 -31.68
N ARG A 113 -6.81 -5.04 -32.93
CA ARG A 113 -5.54 -5.62 -33.32
C ARG A 113 -4.43 -4.56 -33.15
N GLY A 114 -3.79 -4.53 -31.98
CA GLY A 114 -2.54 -3.80 -31.75
C GLY A 114 -1.36 -4.62 -32.28
N SER A 115 -0.73 -4.16 -33.35
CA SER A 115 0.44 -4.77 -33.99
C SER A 115 1.64 -4.85 -33.04
N ARG A 116 1.91 -6.06 -32.51
CA ARG A 116 3.19 -6.41 -31.91
C ARG A 116 4.15 -6.84 -33.01
N SER A 117 5.12 -5.98 -33.32
CA SER A 117 6.34 -6.36 -34.01
C SER A 117 7.16 -7.27 -33.07
N GLY A 118 7.29 -8.53 -33.46
CA GLY A 118 8.09 -9.52 -32.74
C GLY A 118 9.57 -9.22 -32.88
N THR A 119 10.25 -9.01 -31.76
CA THR A 119 11.68 -9.27 -31.60
C THR A 119 11.85 -10.49 -30.70
N GLY A 120 12.77 -11.36 -31.10
CA GLY A 120 12.86 -12.76 -30.69
C GLY A 120 13.10 -13.02 -29.21
N ALA A 121 12.81 -14.27 -28.84
CA ALA A 121 12.99 -14.83 -27.52
C ALA A 121 14.42 -14.67 -26.99
N SER A 122 14.54 -13.93 -25.88
CA SER A 122 15.57 -14.10 -24.86
C SER A 122 14.85 -14.07 -23.50
N GLY A 123 15.24 -14.93 -22.56
CA GLY A 123 14.46 -15.33 -21.39
C GLY A 123 13.81 -14.22 -20.56
N ARG A 124 12.72 -14.59 -19.87
CA ARG A 124 12.04 -13.77 -18.85
C ARG A 124 13.08 -13.12 -17.92
N ARG A 125 13.36 -11.82 -18.14
CA ARG A 125 14.00 -10.97 -17.13
C ARG A 125 13.04 -10.86 -15.94
N GLY A 126 13.55 -10.98 -14.72
CA GLY A 126 12.73 -10.90 -13.52
C GLY A 126 12.00 -9.56 -13.45
N ASN A 127 10.76 -9.59 -12.98
CA ASN A 127 9.80 -8.48 -13.10
C ASN A 127 9.80 -7.57 -11.87
N LEU A 128 10.92 -7.55 -11.12
CA LEU A 128 11.05 -6.77 -9.89
C LEU A 128 10.84 -5.28 -10.21
N GLY A 129 9.80 -4.69 -9.63
CA GLY A 129 9.38 -3.32 -9.94
C GLY A 129 8.24 -3.18 -10.94
N ALA A 130 7.49 -4.25 -11.21
CA ALA A 130 6.27 -4.23 -12.03
C ALA A 130 6.46 -3.64 -13.45
N GLY A 131 7.70 -3.70 -13.97
CA GLY A 131 8.09 -3.07 -15.23
C GLY A 131 8.21 -1.54 -15.19
N LEU A 132 8.03 -0.91 -14.02
CA LEU A 132 8.10 0.54 -13.80
C LEU A 132 9.43 0.98 -13.18
N VAL A 133 10.06 0.11 -12.39
CA VAL A 133 11.32 0.40 -11.67
C VAL A 133 12.40 -0.57 -12.13
N THR A 134 13.61 -0.06 -12.36
CA THR A 134 14.78 -0.91 -12.54
C THR A 134 15.50 -1.05 -11.21
N VAL A 135 15.35 -2.21 -10.56
CA VAL A 135 16.07 -2.51 -9.32
C VAL A 135 17.42 -3.14 -9.68
N PRO A 136 18.55 -2.68 -9.10
CA PRO A 136 19.85 -3.30 -9.34
C PRO A 136 19.84 -4.79 -8.97
N PRO A 137 20.29 -5.70 -9.85
CA PRO A 137 20.32 -7.13 -9.54
C PRO A 137 21.33 -7.41 -8.43
N VAL A 138 21.00 -8.36 -7.56
CA VAL A 138 21.93 -8.88 -6.54
C VAL A 138 22.48 -10.21 -7.04
N PRO A 139 23.75 -10.28 -7.48
CA PRO A 139 24.27 -11.49 -8.09
C PRO A 139 24.21 -12.66 -7.12
N THR A 140 23.78 -13.81 -7.63
CA THR A 140 23.89 -15.08 -6.92
C THR A 140 25.36 -15.40 -6.62
N ALA A 141 25.71 -15.41 -5.34
CA ALA A 141 27.04 -15.81 -4.90
C ALA A 141 27.16 -17.34 -4.85
N ASP A 142 28.39 -17.84 -4.99
CA ASP A 142 28.72 -19.23 -4.71
C ASP A 142 28.30 -19.56 -3.26
N PRO A 143 27.38 -20.52 -3.03
CA PRO A 143 26.84 -20.81 -1.70
C PRO A 143 27.93 -21.16 -0.68
N SER A 144 29.02 -21.79 -1.13
CA SER A 144 30.13 -22.16 -0.26
C SER A 144 30.83 -20.95 0.38
N LYS A 145 30.79 -19.78 -0.28
CA LYS A 145 31.36 -18.52 0.23
C LYS A 145 30.47 -17.85 1.27
N ALA A 146 29.21 -18.28 1.40
CA ALA A 146 28.30 -17.78 2.42
C ALA A 146 28.52 -18.46 3.78
N VAL A 147 29.30 -19.55 3.83
CA VAL A 147 29.64 -20.24 5.07
C VAL A 147 30.58 -19.38 5.92
N LEU A 148 30.20 -19.15 7.18
CA LEU A 148 30.98 -18.41 8.15
C LEU A 148 32.28 -19.14 8.47
N THR A 149 33.40 -18.41 8.44
CA THR A 149 34.72 -18.94 8.79
C THR A 149 34.86 -19.24 10.28
N ASP A 150 34.28 -18.40 11.13
CA ASP A 150 34.25 -18.54 12.59
C ASP A 150 32.82 -18.31 13.10
N PRO A 151 32.00 -19.38 13.22
CA PRO A 151 30.60 -19.25 13.60
C PRO A 151 30.46 -18.97 15.10
N GLN A 152 30.51 -17.69 15.46
CA GLN A 152 30.28 -17.22 16.82
C GLN A 152 29.23 -16.11 16.87
N VAL A 153 28.37 -16.13 17.88
CA VAL A 153 27.45 -15.02 18.18
C VAL A 153 28.20 -14.00 19.05
N PRO A 154 28.41 -12.76 18.56
CA PRO A 154 29.02 -11.70 19.36
C PRO A 154 28.22 -11.44 20.63
N GLU A 155 28.88 -11.14 21.75
CA GLU A 155 28.19 -10.99 23.04
C GLU A 155 27.08 -9.95 23.02
N ASN A 156 27.29 -8.81 22.36
CA ASN A 156 26.27 -7.77 22.23
C ASN A 156 25.00 -8.21 21.48
N ARG A 157 25.01 -9.38 20.83
CA ARG A 157 23.88 -9.97 20.10
C ARG A 157 23.26 -11.20 20.78
N ARG A 158 23.71 -11.56 22.00
CA ARG A 158 23.19 -12.73 22.73
C ARG A 158 21.97 -12.36 23.57
N PHE A 159 20.77 -12.80 23.19
CA PHE A 159 19.55 -12.49 23.96
C PHE A 159 18.80 -13.76 24.30
N CYS A 160 18.12 -13.77 25.43
CA CYS A 160 17.27 -14.89 25.83
C CYS A 160 16.11 -15.04 24.84
N SER A 161 15.94 -16.22 24.25
CA SER A 161 14.89 -16.51 23.27
C SER A 161 13.46 -16.35 23.82
N ARG A 162 13.28 -16.37 25.15
CA ARG A 162 11.96 -16.26 25.79
C ARG A 162 11.62 -14.85 26.27
N CYS A 163 12.58 -14.08 26.75
CA CYS A 163 12.30 -12.81 27.45
C CYS A 163 13.18 -11.64 27.01
N ASP A 164 13.97 -11.82 25.95
CA ASP A 164 14.90 -10.85 25.35
C ASP A 164 15.91 -10.23 26.32
N HIS A 165 16.08 -10.80 27.51
CA HIS A 165 17.09 -10.31 28.45
C HIS A 165 18.50 -10.59 27.89
N PRO A 166 19.46 -9.64 28.01
CA PRO A 166 20.86 -9.90 27.69
C PRO A 166 21.40 -11.12 28.46
N VAL A 167 21.99 -12.08 27.75
CA VAL A 167 22.55 -13.32 28.33
C VAL A 167 23.95 -13.59 27.80
N GLY A 168 24.79 -14.30 28.56
CA GLY A 168 26.16 -14.60 28.11
C GLY A 168 26.98 -13.35 27.79
N ARG A 169 26.85 -12.30 28.62
CA ARG A 169 27.64 -11.06 28.58
C ARG A 169 28.88 -11.18 29.45
N GLU A 170 29.92 -10.45 29.07
CA GLU A 170 31.11 -10.21 29.88
C GLU A 170 30.73 -9.68 31.26
N LYS A 171 31.37 -10.24 32.29
CA LYS A 171 31.33 -9.70 33.66
C LYS A 171 32.76 -9.62 34.19
N ASN A 172 33.17 -8.44 34.65
CA ASN A 172 34.46 -8.23 35.34
C ASN A 172 35.68 -8.72 34.54
N GLY A 173 35.72 -8.50 33.21
CA GLY A 173 36.83 -8.93 32.36
C GLY A 173 36.83 -10.41 31.99
N VAL A 174 35.82 -11.18 32.40
CA VAL A 174 35.61 -12.57 31.99
C VAL A 174 34.59 -12.60 30.86
N PRO A 175 34.95 -13.11 29.66
CA PRO A 175 34.02 -13.26 28.54
C PRO A 175 32.76 -14.03 28.94
N GLY A 176 31.62 -13.57 28.42
CA GLY A 176 30.35 -14.23 28.65
C GLY A 176 30.32 -15.62 28.02
N ARG A 177 29.81 -16.61 28.75
CA ARG A 177 29.69 -17.98 28.25
C ARG A 177 28.70 -18.03 27.06
N PRO A 178 29.00 -18.82 26.00
CA PRO A 178 28.08 -19.01 24.87
C PRO A 178 26.87 -19.89 25.23
N GLU A 179 26.89 -20.56 26.38
CA GLU A 179 25.80 -21.42 26.85
C GLU A 179 25.54 -21.22 28.34
N GLY A 180 24.29 -21.42 28.75
CA GLY A 180 23.89 -21.35 30.15
C GLY A 180 22.39 -21.16 30.30
N PHE A 181 21.98 -20.54 31.42
CA PHE A 181 20.58 -20.23 31.71
C PHE A 181 20.37 -18.73 31.83
N CYS A 182 19.25 -18.23 31.34
CA CYS A 182 18.89 -16.83 31.49
C CYS A 182 18.70 -16.50 32.97
N THR A 183 19.47 -15.54 33.49
CA THR A 183 19.41 -15.13 34.90
C THR A 183 18.06 -14.51 35.30
N LYS A 184 17.28 -14.02 34.32
CA LYS A 184 15.96 -13.42 34.55
C LYS A 184 14.81 -14.43 34.61
N CYS A 185 14.84 -15.46 33.75
CA CYS A 185 13.69 -16.36 33.55
C CYS A 185 14.03 -17.85 33.57
N GLY A 186 15.29 -18.22 33.78
CA GLY A 186 15.75 -19.61 33.85
C GLY A 186 15.72 -20.39 32.54
N THR A 187 15.39 -19.77 31.40
CA THR A 187 15.36 -20.45 30.09
C THR A 187 16.79 -20.79 29.66
N PRO A 188 17.09 -22.05 29.24
CA PRO A 188 18.39 -22.41 28.71
C PRO A 188 18.67 -21.66 27.41
N TYR A 189 19.93 -21.29 27.19
CA TYR A 189 20.41 -20.73 25.93
C TYR A 189 21.69 -21.45 25.49
N SER A 190 21.82 -21.66 24.18
CA SER A 190 23.08 -22.04 23.55
C SER A 190 23.27 -21.21 22.28
N PHE A 191 24.45 -20.61 22.15
CA PHE A 191 24.92 -19.90 20.96
C PHE A 191 25.97 -20.70 20.20
N THR A 192 26.16 -21.98 20.53
CA THR A 192 27.10 -22.88 19.87
C THR A 192 26.42 -23.60 18.70
N PRO A 193 27.09 -23.78 17.54
CA PRO A 193 26.57 -24.62 16.46
C PRO A 193 26.32 -26.05 16.94
N LYS A 194 25.10 -26.56 16.71
CA LYS A 194 24.72 -27.96 16.98
C LYS A 194 25.17 -28.93 15.88
N LEU A 195 25.29 -28.43 14.64
CA LEU A 195 25.81 -29.20 13.50
C LEU A 195 27.17 -28.65 13.08
N VAL A 196 28.08 -29.54 12.72
CA VAL A 196 29.42 -29.22 12.22
C VAL A 196 29.60 -29.68 10.78
N ARG A 197 30.63 -29.11 10.12
CA ARG A 197 30.95 -29.49 8.74
C ARG A 197 31.26 -30.99 8.66
N GLY A 198 30.64 -31.68 7.71
CA GLY A 198 30.78 -33.11 7.48
C GLY A 198 29.66 -33.97 8.09
N ASP A 199 28.83 -33.41 8.97
CA ASP A 199 27.67 -34.13 9.50
C ASP A 199 26.70 -34.50 8.38
N LEU A 200 26.19 -35.73 8.41
CA LEU A 200 25.21 -36.23 7.44
C LEU A 200 23.83 -36.34 8.08
N VAL A 201 23.08 -35.24 8.05
CA VAL A 201 21.75 -35.13 8.65
C VAL A 201 20.74 -35.97 7.85
N GLY A 202 19.95 -36.79 8.55
CA GLY A 202 18.97 -37.69 7.95
C GLY A 202 19.54 -38.68 6.93
N GLY A 203 20.85 -38.93 6.93
CA GLY A 203 21.51 -39.78 5.94
C GLY A 203 21.43 -39.24 4.50
N GLN A 204 21.26 -37.93 4.33
CA GLN A 204 21.03 -37.28 3.03
C GLN A 204 21.73 -35.93 2.88
N TYR A 205 21.72 -35.10 3.92
CA TYR A 205 22.16 -33.71 3.84
C TYR A 205 23.53 -33.54 4.51
N GLU A 206 24.56 -33.33 3.72
CA GLU A 206 25.92 -33.12 4.22
C GLU A 206 26.14 -31.65 4.59
N VAL A 207 26.40 -31.37 5.85
CA VAL A 207 26.57 -30.02 6.39
C VAL A 207 27.90 -29.43 5.93
N MET A 208 27.83 -28.22 5.38
CA MET A 208 28.99 -27.47 4.91
C MET A 208 29.43 -26.39 5.91
N GLY A 209 28.54 -25.98 6.81
CA GLY A 209 28.81 -25.08 7.93
C GLY A 209 27.66 -24.09 8.18
N CYS A 210 27.89 -23.13 9.06
CA CYS A 210 26.90 -22.14 9.45
C CYS A 210 26.83 -20.98 8.45
N LEU A 211 25.63 -20.51 8.14
CA LEU A 211 25.38 -19.31 7.33
C LEU A 211 25.09 -18.10 8.22
N ALA A 212 24.24 -18.28 9.22
CA ALA A 212 23.75 -17.21 10.08
C ALA A 212 23.24 -17.76 11.42
N HIS A 213 23.02 -16.87 12.39
CA HIS A 213 22.36 -17.17 13.65
C HIS A 213 21.12 -16.28 13.79
N GLY A 214 19.96 -16.87 14.08
CA GLY A 214 18.68 -16.20 14.25
C GLY A 214 18.00 -16.53 15.58
N GLY A 215 16.72 -16.16 15.72
CA GLY A 215 15.94 -16.37 16.95
C GLY A 215 15.71 -17.85 17.33
N LEU A 216 15.78 -18.76 16.34
CA LEU A 216 15.65 -20.21 16.53
C LEU A 216 17.00 -20.93 16.47
N GLY A 217 18.10 -20.20 16.61
CA GLY A 217 19.47 -20.74 16.59
C GLY A 217 20.16 -20.63 15.24
N TRP A 218 21.14 -21.51 15.03
CA TRP A 218 21.99 -21.52 13.83
C TRP A 218 21.25 -22.02 12.58
N ILE A 219 21.60 -21.41 11.45
CA ILE A 219 21.16 -21.74 10.10
C ILE A 219 22.36 -22.34 9.37
N TYR A 220 22.22 -23.53 8.79
CA TYR A 220 23.30 -24.29 8.19
C TYR A 220 23.13 -24.42 6.68
N LEU A 221 24.23 -24.35 5.94
CA LEU A 221 24.29 -24.76 4.55
C LEU A 221 24.58 -26.26 4.48
N ALA A 222 23.88 -26.98 3.61
CA ALA A 222 24.18 -28.37 3.32
C ALA A 222 24.04 -28.69 1.84
N VAL A 223 24.58 -29.85 1.45
CA VAL A 223 24.43 -30.44 0.12
C VAL A 223 23.49 -31.64 0.23
N ASP A 224 22.43 -31.63 -0.56
CA ASP A 224 21.52 -32.78 -0.69
C ASP A 224 22.13 -33.82 -1.65
N ARG A 225 22.73 -34.87 -1.06
CA ARG A 225 23.44 -35.93 -1.79
C ARG A 225 22.54 -36.83 -2.64
N ARG A 226 21.21 -36.75 -2.46
CA ARG A 226 20.25 -37.59 -3.21
C ARG A 226 19.65 -36.87 -4.41
N VAL A 227 19.83 -35.55 -4.53
CA VAL A 227 19.23 -34.74 -5.58
C VAL A 227 20.30 -33.84 -6.21
N ASN A 228 21.14 -34.42 -7.07
CA ASN A 228 22.16 -33.73 -7.87
C ASN A 228 23.08 -32.78 -7.07
N ASP A 229 23.43 -33.13 -5.83
CA ASP A 229 24.26 -32.31 -4.95
C ASP A 229 23.75 -30.86 -4.84
N ARG A 230 22.43 -30.66 -4.82
CA ARG A 230 21.84 -29.32 -4.70
C ARG A 230 22.10 -28.72 -3.33
N TRP A 231 22.27 -27.40 -3.31
CA TRP A 231 22.39 -26.62 -2.08
C TRP A 231 21.05 -26.49 -1.36
N VAL A 232 21.05 -26.75 -0.06
CA VAL A 232 19.89 -26.61 0.83
C VAL A 232 20.29 -25.91 2.11
N VAL A 233 19.30 -25.41 2.85
CA VAL A 233 19.47 -24.79 4.16
C VAL A 233 18.76 -25.65 5.21
N LEU A 234 19.43 -25.86 6.34
CA LEU A 234 18.86 -26.51 7.52
C LEU A 234 18.67 -25.48 8.63
N LYS A 235 17.50 -25.48 9.26
CA LYS A 235 17.18 -24.65 10.42
C LYS A 235 16.57 -25.54 11.51
N GLY A 236 17.05 -25.39 12.74
CA GLY A 236 16.50 -26.14 13.88
C GLY A 236 15.04 -25.77 14.15
N LEU A 237 14.21 -26.77 14.41
CA LEU A 237 12.92 -26.62 15.08
C LEU A 237 13.20 -26.58 16.59
N LEU A 238 12.44 -25.79 17.35
CA LEU A 238 12.75 -25.46 18.76
C LEU A 238 13.11 -26.68 19.63
N ASP A 239 14.00 -26.41 20.59
CA ASP A 239 14.63 -27.32 21.57
C ASP A 239 13.60 -27.93 22.54
N SER A 240 12.73 -28.81 22.05
CA SER A 240 11.93 -29.70 22.89
C SER A 240 12.73 -30.97 23.08
N GLY A 241 13.41 -31.12 24.22
CA GLY A 241 14.19 -32.33 24.57
C GLY A 241 13.34 -33.59 24.79
N ASP A 242 12.18 -33.69 24.14
CA ASP A 242 11.21 -34.78 24.18
C ASP A 242 10.84 -35.15 22.74
N GLU A 243 10.99 -36.43 22.37
CA GLU A 243 10.72 -36.96 21.04
C GLU A 243 9.24 -36.77 20.64
N ASP A 244 8.32 -36.87 21.60
CA ASP A 244 6.88 -36.69 21.36
C ASP A 244 6.55 -35.23 21.00
N ALA A 245 7.22 -34.27 21.65
CA ALA A 245 7.05 -32.85 21.38
C ALA A 245 7.62 -32.46 19.99
N LEU A 246 8.70 -33.11 19.55
CA LEU A 246 9.25 -32.90 18.22
C LEU A 246 8.31 -33.46 17.13
N ALA A 247 7.76 -34.65 17.33
CA ALA A 247 6.80 -35.25 16.39
C ALA A 247 5.54 -34.39 16.24
N VAL A 248 5.03 -33.80 17.33
CA VAL A 248 3.93 -32.82 17.31
C VAL A 248 4.34 -31.56 16.54
N ALA A 249 5.51 -30.97 16.83
CA ALA A 249 5.98 -29.77 16.14
C ALA A 249 6.17 -29.98 14.62
N ILE A 250 6.63 -31.16 14.20
CA ILE A 250 6.71 -31.53 12.78
C ILE A 250 5.30 -31.68 12.20
N ALA A 251 4.40 -32.39 12.87
CA ALA A 251 3.03 -32.60 12.40
C ALA A 251 2.27 -31.26 12.23
N GLU A 252 2.43 -30.34 13.18
CA GLU A 252 1.86 -28.99 13.15
C GLU A 252 2.40 -28.15 12.00
N ARG A 253 3.60 -28.45 11.48
CA ARG A 253 4.26 -27.67 10.40
C ARG A 253 4.24 -28.34 9.03
N ARG A 254 3.66 -29.56 8.90
CA ARG A 254 3.59 -30.29 7.63
C ARG A 254 2.89 -29.51 6.52
N PHE A 255 1.89 -28.68 6.86
CA PHE A 255 1.17 -27.86 5.89
C PHE A 255 2.08 -26.86 5.16
N LEU A 256 3.24 -26.49 5.74
CA LEU A 256 4.22 -25.60 5.09
C LEU A 256 4.88 -26.25 3.87
N ALA A 257 4.92 -27.58 3.79
CA ALA A 257 5.42 -28.29 2.62
C ALA A 257 4.46 -28.22 1.42
N GLU A 258 3.19 -27.88 1.64
CA GLU A 258 2.18 -27.70 0.59
C GLU A 258 2.19 -26.27 0.00
N VAL A 259 2.92 -25.35 0.61
CA VAL A 259 3.07 -23.98 0.12
C VAL A 259 4.05 -23.96 -1.05
N ASP A 260 3.53 -23.73 -2.25
CA ASP A 260 4.31 -23.61 -3.48
C ASP A 260 4.01 -22.27 -4.18
N HIS A 261 4.95 -21.34 -4.08
CA HIS A 261 4.86 -20.02 -4.68
C HIS A 261 6.26 -19.52 -5.08
N PRO A 262 6.44 -18.88 -6.25
CA PRO A 262 7.76 -18.44 -6.73
C PRO A 262 8.49 -17.51 -5.75
N ASN A 263 7.76 -16.63 -5.07
CA ASN A 263 8.30 -15.68 -4.09
C ASN A 263 8.28 -16.19 -2.63
N ILE A 264 8.04 -17.48 -2.39
CA ILE A 264 8.15 -18.09 -1.06
C ILE A 264 9.24 -19.17 -1.11
N VAL A 265 10.04 -19.26 -0.05
CA VAL A 265 11.04 -20.33 0.08
C VAL A 265 10.34 -21.69 0.11
N ARG A 266 10.79 -22.60 -0.74
CA ARG A 266 10.25 -23.96 -0.74
C ARG A 266 10.79 -24.78 0.42
N ILE A 267 9.88 -25.34 1.23
CA ILE A 267 10.21 -26.38 2.21
C ILE A 267 10.37 -27.71 1.47
N ILE A 268 11.53 -28.35 1.67
CA ILE A 268 11.91 -29.57 0.97
C ILE A 268 11.59 -30.79 1.83
N ASN A 269 11.96 -30.77 3.10
CA ASN A 269 11.79 -31.91 4.00
C ASN A 269 11.84 -31.49 5.47
N PHE A 270 11.47 -32.41 6.35
CA PHE A 270 11.71 -32.36 7.79
C PHE A 270 12.56 -33.58 8.17
N VAL A 271 13.64 -33.37 8.88
CA VAL A 271 14.58 -34.44 9.26
C VAL A 271 14.98 -34.32 10.72
N GLU A 272 15.42 -35.44 11.27
CA GLU A 272 15.93 -35.53 12.64
C GLU A 272 17.42 -35.86 12.61
N HIS A 273 18.15 -35.35 13.59
CA HIS A 273 19.55 -35.70 13.78
C HIS A 273 19.90 -35.68 15.28
N PRO A 274 20.62 -36.70 15.78
CA PRO A 274 21.02 -36.72 17.19
C PRO A 274 22.02 -35.60 17.47
N ASP A 275 21.75 -34.81 18.51
CA ASP A 275 22.71 -33.86 19.05
C ASP A 275 23.92 -34.63 19.58
N ALA A 276 25.12 -34.27 19.11
CA ALA A 276 26.35 -34.99 19.44
C ALA A 276 26.70 -34.98 20.94
N ARG A 277 26.12 -34.06 21.72
CA ARG A 277 26.41 -33.84 23.13
C ARG A 277 25.36 -34.44 24.05
N THR A 278 24.08 -34.35 23.69
CA THR A 278 22.97 -34.88 24.51
C THR A 278 22.47 -36.24 24.04
N ALA A 279 22.82 -36.65 22.81
CA ALA A 279 22.27 -37.79 22.10
C ALA A 279 20.75 -37.74 21.86
N ALA A 280 20.09 -36.62 22.17
CA ALA A 280 18.67 -36.41 21.88
C ALA A 280 18.46 -36.09 20.40
N ALA A 281 17.37 -36.56 19.80
CA ALA A 281 17.04 -36.25 18.41
C ALA A 281 16.52 -34.81 18.29
N ASP A 282 17.25 -33.97 17.56
CA ASP A 282 16.83 -32.61 17.20
C ASP A 282 16.19 -32.59 15.82
N GLY A 283 15.11 -31.84 15.68
CA GLY A 283 14.42 -31.64 14.41
C GLY A 283 14.98 -30.48 13.59
N TYR A 284 15.03 -30.68 12.27
CA TYR A 284 15.46 -29.68 11.30
C TYR A 284 14.45 -29.58 10.17
N ILE A 285 14.14 -28.33 9.79
CA ILE A 285 13.46 -28.03 8.54
C ILE A 285 14.52 -27.85 7.44
N VAL A 286 14.33 -28.55 6.33
CA VAL A 286 15.18 -28.45 5.13
C VAL A 286 14.45 -27.60 4.11
N MET A 287 15.10 -26.54 3.64
CA MET A 287 14.54 -25.60 2.68
C MET A 287 15.51 -25.28 1.55
N GLU A 288 15.00 -24.73 0.46
CA GLU A 288 15.86 -24.29 -0.64
C GLU A 288 16.85 -23.21 -0.20
N TYR A 289 18.07 -23.26 -0.74
CA TYR A 289 19.03 -22.17 -0.57
C TYR A 289 18.67 -20.99 -1.48
N VAL A 290 18.55 -19.80 -0.90
CA VAL A 290 18.30 -18.55 -1.63
C VAL A 290 19.60 -17.72 -1.65
N GLY A 291 20.31 -17.74 -2.78
CA GLY A 291 21.60 -17.08 -2.96
C GLY A 291 21.47 -15.58 -3.26
N GLY A 292 21.21 -14.77 -2.25
CA GLY A 292 20.99 -13.33 -2.42
C GLY A 292 21.32 -12.54 -1.16
N LYS A 293 20.85 -11.29 -1.09
CA LYS A 293 20.97 -10.44 0.09
C LYS A 293 19.60 -10.16 0.68
N SER A 294 19.52 -10.12 2.01
CA SER A 294 18.29 -9.66 2.67
C SER A 294 18.04 -8.18 2.36
N LEU A 295 16.79 -7.73 2.38
CA LEU A 295 16.47 -6.30 2.23
C LEU A 295 17.09 -5.47 3.35
N LYS A 296 17.28 -6.07 4.53
CA LYS A 296 18.06 -5.48 5.62
C LYS A 296 19.51 -5.23 5.21
N ASP A 297 20.20 -6.22 4.62
CA ASP A 297 21.58 -6.06 4.20
C ASP A 297 21.70 -5.02 3.08
N ILE A 298 20.79 -5.05 2.11
CA ILE A 298 20.71 -4.04 1.04
C ILE A 298 20.54 -2.63 1.61
N ALA A 299 19.62 -2.45 2.57
CA ALA A 299 19.43 -1.17 3.24
C ALA A 299 20.64 -0.79 4.12
N ALA A 300 21.29 -1.77 4.75
CA ALA A 300 22.45 -1.58 5.61
C ALA A 300 23.73 -1.27 4.83
N GLU A 301 23.83 -1.57 3.54
CA GLU A 301 24.97 -1.20 2.70
C GLU A 301 24.90 0.26 2.22
N ARG A 302 23.70 0.86 2.24
CA ARG A 302 23.50 2.24 1.79
C ARG A 302 23.96 3.24 2.85
N ARG A 303 24.93 4.07 2.46
CA ARG A 303 25.44 5.17 3.29
C ARG A 303 25.39 6.48 2.54
N THR A 304 25.08 7.55 3.26
CA THR A 304 25.25 8.92 2.78
C THR A 304 26.76 9.24 2.68
N PRO A 305 27.16 10.31 1.95
CA PRO A 305 28.58 10.69 1.85
C PRO A 305 29.28 10.93 3.20
N ASP A 306 28.52 11.32 4.23
CA ASP A 306 28.96 11.53 5.61
C ASP A 306 28.85 10.27 6.49
N GLY A 307 28.60 9.10 5.90
CA GLY A 307 28.66 7.80 6.58
C GLY A 307 27.43 7.44 7.42
N ARG A 308 26.35 8.23 7.36
CA ARG A 308 25.06 7.87 7.99
C ARG A 308 24.29 6.87 7.14
N ARG A 309 23.31 6.18 7.73
CA ARG A 309 22.41 5.30 6.98
C ARG A 309 21.66 6.12 5.93
N ALA A 310 21.65 5.65 4.69
CA ALA A 310 20.81 6.23 3.65
C ALA A 310 19.60 5.30 3.42
N PRO A 311 18.36 5.76 3.67
CA PRO A 311 17.18 4.96 3.35
C PRO A 311 17.12 4.55 1.88
N LEU A 312 16.32 3.52 1.58
CA LEU A 312 16.04 3.14 0.21
C LEU A 312 15.17 4.21 -0.48
N PRO A 313 15.37 4.45 -1.78
CA PRO A 313 14.41 5.19 -2.58
C PRO A 313 13.02 4.56 -2.48
N VAL A 314 11.97 5.39 -2.46
CA VAL A 314 10.58 4.94 -2.31
C VAL A 314 10.22 3.92 -3.40
N GLU A 315 10.58 4.22 -4.65
CA GLU A 315 10.30 3.36 -5.79
C GLU A 315 10.94 1.97 -5.67
N GLN A 316 12.12 1.87 -5.06
CA GLN A 316 12.79 0.59 -4.82
C GLN A 316 12.12 -0.20 -3.69
N ALA A 317 11.79 0.46 -2.58
CA ALA A 317 11.08 -0.20 -1.47
C ALA A 317 9.69 -0.68 -1.88
N VAL A 318 8.96 0.14 -2.64
CA VAL A 318 7.65 -0.21 -3.20
C VAL A 318 7.76 -1.37 -4.18
N ALA A 319 8.79 -1.41 -5.04
CA ALA A 319 9.04 -2.56 -5.91
C ALA A 319 9.17 -3.88 -5.15
N TYR A 320 9.85 -3.87 -3.99
CA TYR A 320 9.96 -5.06 -3.13
C TYR A 320 8.62 -5.48 -2.53
N ALA A 321 7.84 -4.53 -2.03
CA ALA A 321 6.52 -4.82 -1.47
C ALA A 321 5.54 -5.36 -2.52
N LEU A 322 5.52 -4.78 -3.72
CA LEU A 322 4.67 -5.24 -4.84
C LEU A 322 5.01 -6.68 -5.28
N GLU A 323 6.28 -7.08 -5.18
CA GLU A 323 6.70 -8.46 -5.48
C GLU A 323 6.34 -9.43 -4.34
N ALA A 324 6.25 -8.96 -3.10
CA ALA A 324 5.90 -9.78 -1.94
C ALA A 324 4.38 -9.95 -1.74
N LEU A 325 3.56 -8.96 -2.08
CA LEU A 325 2.11 -8.97 -1.85
C LEU A 325 1.39 -10.19 -2.48
N PRO A 326 1.72 -10.63 -3.71
CA PRO A 326 1.14 -11.86 -4.28
C PRO A 326 1.41 -13.12 -3.43
N ALA A 327 2.59 -13.21 -2.80
CA ALA A 327 2.92 -14.31 -1.90
C ALA A 327 2.06 -14.30 -0.63
N LEU A 328 1.84 -13.11 -0.05
CA LEU A 328 0.94 -12.97 1.11
C LEU A 328 -0.50 -13.30 0.72
N GLY A 329 -0.99 -12.80 -0.42
CA GLY A 329 -2.31 -13.15 -0.93
C GLY A 329 -2.49 -14.65 -1.18
N HIS A 330 -1.44 -15.33 -1.65
CA HIS A 330 -1.44 -16.79 -1.84
C HIS A 330 -1.61 -17.55 -0.51
N LEU A 331 -0.97 -17.08 0.57
CA LEU A 331 -1.12 -17.63 1.92
C LEU A 331 -2.52 -17.34 2.47
N HIS A 332 -3.00 -16.10 2.36
CA HIS A 332 -4.32 -15.68 2.85
C HIS A 332 -5.45 -16.49 2.21
N ALA A 333 -5.36 -16.77 0.90
CA ALA A 333 -6.33 -17.61 0.19
C ALA A 333 -6.41 -19.07 0.69
N ARG A 334 -5.41 -19.52 1.46
CA ARG A 334 -5.36 -20.85 2.10
C ARG A 334 -5.66 -20.81 3.60
N GLY A 335 -6.08 -19.65 4.13
CA GLY A 335 -6.31 -19.45 5.56
C GLY A 335 -5.03 -19.35 6.38
N LEU A 336 -3.89 -19.09 5.74
CA LEU A 336 -2.58 -18.93 6.37
C LEU A 336 -2.20 -17.45 6.46
N VAL A 337 -1.44 -17.10 7.49
CA VAL A 337 -0.89 -15.77 7.77
C VAL A 337 0.62 -15.88 8.01
N TYR A 338 1.39 -14.89 7.55
CA TYR A 338 2.85 -14.92 7.56
C TYR A 338 3.47 -14.50 8.91
N CYS A 339 2.84 -13.55 9.61
CA CYS A 339 3.12 -13.08 10.96
C CYS A 339 4.46 -12.34 11.19
N ASP A 340 5.49 -12.51 10.36
CA ASP A 340 6.81 -11.90 10.57
C ASP A 340 7.39 -11.27 9.29
N PHE A 341 6.60 -10.53 8.51
CA PHE A 341 7.09 -9.83 7.33
C PHE A 341 7.91 -8.59 7.73
N LYS A 342 9.21 -8.62 7.42
CA LYS A 342 10.20 -7.59 7.75
C LYS A 342 11.41 -7.70 6.80
N PRO A 343 12.27 -6.67 6.71
CA PRO A 343 13.43 -6.67 5.82
C PRO A 343 14.38 -7.87 5.97
N ASP A 344 14.51 -8.42 7.18
CA ASP A 344 15.36 -9.58 7.48
C ASP A 344 14.87 -10.87 6.79
N ASN A 345 13.55 -11.01 6.61
CA ASN A 345 12.92 -12.24 6.14
C ASN A 345 12.64 -12.23 4.63
N VAL A 346 13.20 -11.26 3.91
CA VAL A 346 13.00 -11.06 2.48
C VAL A 346 14.36 -10.97 1.81
N ILE A 347 14.64 -11.87 0.87
CA ILE A 347 15.89 -11.89 0.11
C ILE A 347 15.63 -11.50 -1.35
N GLN A 348 16.46 -10.58 -1.86
CA GLN A 348 16.61 -10.36 -3.29
C GLN A 348 17.74 -11.24 -3.82
N SER A 349 17.46 -12.01 -4.87
CA SER A 349 18.42 -12.83 -5.61
C SER A 349 18.21 -12.57 -7.11
N ASP A 350 19.24 -12.06 -7.76
CA ASP A 350 19.20 -11.46 -9.09
C ASP A 350 18.03 -10.46 -9.22
N ASP A 351 17.08 -10.75 -10.11
CA ASP A 351 15.87 -9.95 -10.36
C ASP A 351 14.61 -10.56 -9.69
N THR A 352 14.79 -11.41 -8.67
CA THR A 352 13.69 -12.07 -7.95
C THR A 352 13.74 -11.78 -6.46
N LEU A 353 12.58 -11.89 -5.82
CA LEU A 353 12.43 -11.72 -4.37
C LEU A 353 11.77 -12.94 -3.75
N LYS A 354 12.27 -13.39 -2.60
CA LYS A 354 11.74 -14.54 -1.86
C LYS A 354 11.57 -14.25 -0.37
N LEU A 355 10.45 -14.68 0.19
CA LEU A 355 10.19 -14.76 1.62
C LEU A 355 10.86 -16.02 2.18
N ILE A 356 11.71 -15.90 3.19
CA ILE A 356 12.63 -16.99 3.60
C ILE A 356 12.38 -17.57 5.00
N ASP A 357 11.50 -17.00 5.81
CA ASP A 357 11.26 -17.52 7.17
C ASP A 357 9.78 -17.86 7.38
N LEU A 358 9.46 -19.15 7.25
CA LEU A 358 8.11 -19.66 7.50
C LEU A 358 7.89 -20.08 8.95
N GLY A 359 8.82 -19.79 9.86
CA GLY A 359 8.77 -20.26 11.26
C GLY A 359 7.61 -19.70 12.09
N ALA A 360 7.06 -18.55 11.67
CA ALA A 360 5.90 -17.89 12.29
C ALA A 360 4.60 -18.10 11.49
N VAL A 361 4.68 -18.71 10.30
CA VAL A 361 3.51 -18.93 9.43
C VAL A 361 2.57 -19.91 10.12
N ARG A 362 1.29 -19.57 10.16
CA ARG A 362 0.27 -20.37 10.83
C ARG A 362 -1.10 -20.16 10.23
N ARG A 363 -2.06 -20.96 10.70
CA ARG A 363 -3.47 -20.73 10.37
C ARG A 363 -4.01 -19.57 11.22
N HIS A 364 -4.94 -18.81 10.66
CA HIS A 364 -5.54 -17.68 11.38
C HIS A 364 -6.36 -18.09 12.63
N ASP A 365 -6.84 -19.34 12.67
CA ASP A 365 -7.66 -19.92 13.74
C ASP A 365 -6.84 -20.71 14.78
N ASP A 366 -5.52 -20.58 14.76
CA ASP A 366 -4.60 -21.31 15.65
C ASP A 366 -4.34 -20.56 16.97
N ASP A 367 -4.79 -21.14 18.09
CA ASP A 367 -4.64 -20.63 19.47
C ASP A 367 -3.21 -20.77 20.05
N GLY A 368 -2.26 -21.36 19.32
CA GLY A 368 -0.89 -21.52 19.79
C GLY A 368 -0.14 -20.17 19.99
N PRO A 369 1.08 -20.21 20.56
CA PRO A 369 1.88 -19.01 20.81
C PRO A 369 2.13 -18.20 19.53
N ILE A 370 1.89 -16.88 19.59
CA ILE A 370 2.10 -15.99 18.45
C ILE A 370 3.52 -15.42 18.48
N TYR A 371 4.26 -15.63 17.40
CA TYR A 371 5.60 -15.10 17.21
C TYR A 371 5.57 -13.91 16.26
N GLY A 372 6.36 -12.87 16.54
CA GLY A 372 6.51 -11.71 15.68
C GLY A 372 7.55 -10.75 16.23
N THR A 373 8.00 -9.82 15.38
CA THR A 373 9.04 -8.85 15.75
C THR A 373 8.44 -7.56 16.29
N VAL A 374 8.83 -7.18 17.50
CA VAL A 374 8.44 -5.90 18.11
C VAL A 374 8.77 -4.73 17.18
N GLY A 375 7.79 -3.85 16.99
CA GLY A 375 7.88 -2.69 16.09
C GLY A 375 7.44 -2.95 14.65
N TYR A 376 7.26 -4.22 14.25
CA TYR A 376 6.58 -4.59 13.00
C TYR A 376 5.20 -5.17 13.25
N GLN A 377 5.05 -5.93 14.33
CA GLN A 377 3.81 -6.62 14.68
C GLN A 377 2.65 -5.64 14.91
N ALA A 378 1.48 -6.00 14.41
CA ALA A 378 0.25 -5.25 14.59
C ALA A 378 -0.19 -5.23 16.08
N PRO A 379 -0.72 -4.11 16.58
CA PRO A 379 -1.04 -3.94 18.01
C PRO A 379 -2.13 -4.91 18.51
N GLU A 380 -3.08 -5.28 17.65
CA GLU A 380 -4.22 -6.15 17.98
C GLU A 380 -3.88 -7.63 18.00
N ILE A 381 -2.68 -8.05 17.57
CA ILE A 381 -2.33 -9.48 17.50
C ILE A 381 -2.47 -10.18 18.86
N ALA A 382 -2.17 -9.48 19.95
CA ALA A 382 -2.29 -10.04 21.29
C ALA A 382 -3.74 -10.21 21.79
N THR A 383 -4.70 -9.49 21.19
CA THR A 383 -6.12 -9.51 21.58
C THR A 383 -6.97 -10.31 20.60
N ASP A 384 -6.74 -10.13 19.31
CA ASP A 384 -7.61 -10.59 18.23
C ASP A 384 -6.99 -11.76 17.45
N GLY A 385 -5.72 -12.07 17.72
CA GLY A 385 -4.95 -13.08 17.01
C GLY A 385 -4.42 -12.60 15.64
N PRO A 386 -3.67 -13.45 14.93
CA PRO A 386 -3.08 -13.11 13.65
C PRO A 386 -4.13 -13.21 12.52
N SER A 387 -4.14 -12.20 11.65
CA SER A 387 -5.09 -12.07 10.54
C SER A 387 -4.42 -11.56 9.26
N PRO A 388 -5.07 -11.67 8.09
CA PRO A 388 -4.61 -10.99 6.88
C PRO A 388 -4.34 -9.49 7.09
N ALA A 389 -5.21 -8.79 7.84
CA ALA A 389 -5.03 -7.38 8.16
C ALA A 389 -3.77 -7.11 9.01
N SER A 390 -3.39 -8.05 9.88
CA SER A 390 -2.16 -7.97 10.67
C SER A 390 -0.90 -8.18 9.82
N ASP A 391 -0.94 -9.02 8.78
CA ASP A 391 0.14 -9.14 7.80
C ASP A 391 0.29 -7.85 6.98
N LEU A 392 -0.81 -7.26 6.51
CA LEU A 392 -0.74 -6.02 5.73
C LEU A 392 -0.20 -4.83 6.56
N TYR A 393 -0.44 -4.83 7.88
CA TYR A 393 0.23 -3.91 8.81
C TYR A 393 1.76 -4.05 8.76
N THR A 394 2.27 -5.29 8.82
CA THR A 394 3.71 -5.54 8.76
C THR A 394 4.34 -5.10 7.42
N VAL A 395 3.58 -5.13 6.31
CA VAL A 395 4.02 -4.57 5.02
C VAL A 395 4.18 -3.06 5.12
N GLY A 396 3.21 -2.34 5.69
CA GLY A 396 3.29 -0.89 5.93
C GLY A 396 4.49 -0.52 6.81
N ARG A 397 4.71 -1.25 7.91
CA ARG A 397 5.87 -1.06 8.79
C ARG A 397 7.20 -1.33 8.09
N THR A 398 7.25 -2.37 7.25
CA THR A 398 8.43 -2.69 6.45
C THR A 398 8.77 -1.59 5.47
N LEU A 399 7.77 -1.06 4.74
CA LEU A 399 7.97 0.08 3.85
C LEU A 399 8.51 1.29 4.61
N ALA A 400 7.89 1.65 5.73
CA ALA A 400 8.34 2.76 6.57
C ALA A 400 9.81 2.60 7.02
N VAL A 401 10.22 1.41 7.46
CA VAL A 401 11.62 1.14 7.85
C VAL A 401 12.60 1.27 6.69
N LEU A 402 12.20 0.81 5.51
CA LEU A 402 13.05 0.84 4.33
C LEU A 402 13.23 2.27 3.81
N THR A 403 12.20 3.11 3.87
CA THR A 403 12.21 4.45 3.24
C THR A 403 12.50 5.60 4.20
N LEU A 404 12.35 5.42 5.50
CA LEU A 404 12.55 6.48 6.50
C LEU A 404 13.86 6.29 7.27
N ASP A 405 14.48 7.41 7.63
CA ASP A 405 15.62 7.45 8.55
C ASP A 405 15.10 7.59 9.98
N PHE A 406 14.66 6.48 10.57
CA PHE A 406 14.14 6.47 11.93
C PHE A 406 15.03 5.61 12.87
N PRO A 407 15.56 6.18 13.97
CA PRO A 407 16.47 5.48 14.88
C PRO A 407 15.71 4.51 15.79
N GLY A 408 15.32 3.35 15.23
CA GLY A 408 14.83 2.19 15.98
C GLY A 408 13.47 2.37 16.66
N TRP A 409 12.82 1.25 16.99
CA TRP A 409 11.51 1.23 17.64
C TRP A 409 11.64 1.49 19.14
N THR A 410 11.77 2.77 19.54
CA THR A 410 11.60 3.18 20.94
C THR A 410 10.15 2.95 21.39
N ASP A 411 9.88 2.93 22.70
CA ASP A 411 8.51 2.72 23.21
C ASP A 411 7.49 3.68 22.59
N ARG A 412 7.88 4.94 22.34
CA ARG A 412 7.05 5.94 21.67
C ARG A 412 6.68 5.57 20.23
N ARG A 413 7.55 4.85 19.51
CA ARG A 413 7.42 4.59 18.06
C ARG A 413 7.13 3.14 17.74
N ARG A 414 6.76 2.38 18.77
CA ARG A 414 6.38 0.98 18.68
C ARG A 414 5.24 0.75 17.68
N HIS A 415 4.28 1.67 17.61
CA HIS A 415 3.13 1.59 16.69
C HIS A 415 2.90 2.86 15.85
N GLU A 416 3.54 3.99 16.18
CA GLU A 416 3.36 5.27 15.50
C GLU A 416 4.35 5.47 14.35
N LEU A 417 3.93 6.21 13.31
CA LEU A 417 4.77 6.68 12.20
C LEU A 417 5.11 8.18 12.39
N PRO A 418 6.23 8.68 11.82
CA PRO A 418 6.47 10.12 11.77
C PRO A 418 5.47 10.82 10.85
N GLY A 419 5.10 12.04 11.21
CA GLY A 419 4.27 12.91 10.38
C GLY A 419 5.09 13.64 9.29
N PRO A 420 4.43 14.35 8.37
CA PRO A 420 5.09 15.11 7.31
C PRO A 420 6.02 16.22 7.82
N ASP A 421 5.75 16.77 9.01
CA ASP A 421 6.61 17.77 9.66
C ASP A 421 7.94 17.20 10.16
N GLU A 422 8.00 15.89 10.39
CA GLU A 422 9.20 15.19 10.87
C GLU A 422 9.99 14.51 9.73
N ALA A 423 9.35 14.26 8.59
CA ALA A 423 9.95 13.57 7.45
C ALA A 423 9.55 14.23 6.12
N GLU A 424 10.49 14.95 5.50
CA GLU A 424 10.31 15.64 4.20
C GLU A 424 9.80 14.68 3.10
N LEU A 425 10.22 13.41 3.15
CA LEU A 425 9.77 12.38 2.21
C LEU A 425 8.25 12.20 2.23
N LEU A 426 7.63 12.24 3.41
CA LEU A 426 6.18 12.08 3.58
C LEU A 426 5.42 13.34 3.16
N ALA A 427 6.01 14.52 3.38
CA ALA A 427 5.46 15.78 2.86
C ALA A 427 5.51 15.85 1.33
N ARG A 428 6.58 15.34 0.71
CA ARG A 428 6.73 15.31 -0.76
C ARG A 428 5.82 14.26 -1.42
N HIS A 429 5.58 13.13 -0.75
CA HIS A 429 4.81 12.01 -1.29
C HIS A 429 3.59 11.71 -0.42
N GLU A 430 2.59 12.61 -0.46
CA GLU A 430 1.38 12.53 0.36
C GLU A 430 0.63 11.19 0.18
N SER A 431 0.46 10.72 -1.07
CA SER A 431 -0.18 9.42 -1.33
C SER A 431 0.55 8.26 -0.67
N PHE A 432 1.89 8.31 -0.63
CA PHE A 432 2.69 7.30 0.06
C PHE A 432 2.53 7.40 1.58
N HIS A 433 2.46 8.61 2.12
CA HIS A 433 2.17 8.82 3.54
C HIS A 433 0.79 8.27 3.94
N ARG A 434 -0.27 8.60 3.18
CA ARG A 434 -1.63 8.07 3.41
C ARG A 434 -1.70 6.56 3.26
N PHE A 435 -0.96 5.99 2.30
CA PHE A 435 -0.82 4.55 2.16
C PHE A 435 -0.22 3.90 3.42
N LEU A 436 0.86 4.48 3.97
CA LEU A 436 1.46 3.97 5.20
C LEU A 436 0.47 4.07 6.37
N LEU A 437 -0.23 5.19 6.53
CA LEU A 437 -1.24 5.38 7.57
C LEU A 437 -2.35 4.34 7.48
N ARG A 438 -2.93 4.13 6.29
CA ARG A 438 -3.97 3.12 6.07
C ARG A 438 -3.45 1.70 6.33
N ALA A 439 -2.25 1.37 5.85
CA ALA A 439 -1.64 0.06 6.11
C ALA A 439 -1.45 -0.17 7.62
N THR A 440 -1.08 0.87 8.38
CA THR A 440 -0.75 0.76 9.80
C THR A 440 -1.83 1.31 10.73
N ASP A 441 -3.08 1.39 10.30
CA ASP A 441 -4.17 1.89 11.15
C ASP A 441 -4.31 0.98 12.39
N PRO A 442 -4.46 1.52 13.61
CA PRO A 442 -4.70 0.70 14.81
C PRO A 442 -5.93 -0.20 14.70
N ASP A 443 -6.97 0.23 13.99
CA ASP A 443 -8.16 -0.55 13.71
C ASP A 443 -7.96 -1.43 12.47
N PRO A 444 -7.93 -2.78 12.61
CA PRO A 444 -7.72 -3.67 11.48
C PRO A 444 -8.79 -3.54 10.39
N ALA A 445 -10.01 -3.10 10.71
CA ALA A 445 -11.09 -2.92 9.75
C ALA A 445 -10.90 -1.71 8.81
N ARG A 446 -10.01 -0.76 9.18
CA ARG A 446 -9.70 0.43 8.36
C ARG A 446 -8.54 0.21 7.38
N ARG A 447 -7.82 -0.91 7.52
CA ARG A 447 -6.70 -1.26 6.64
C ARG A 447 -7.19 -1.71 5.26
N PHE A 448 -6.25 -2.13 4.41
CA PHE A 448 -6.58 -2.77 3.14
C PHE A 448 -7.28 -4.11 3.41
N ALA A 449 -8.34 -4.41 2.66
CA ALA A 449 -9.12 -5.63 2.84
C ALA A 449 -8.39 -6.87 2.30
N SER A 450 -7.45 -6.69 1.36
CA SER A 450 -6.65 -7.77 0.80
C SER A 450 -5.28 -7.31 0.32
N ALA A 451 -4.36 -8.27 0.14
CA ALA A 451 -3.07 -8.03 -0.49
C ALA A 451 -3.20 -7.52 -1.94
N GLU A 452 -4.26 -7.93 -2.66
CA GLU A 452 -4.56 -7.48 -4.02
C GLU A 452 -4.97 -5.99 -4.05
N GLU A 453 -5.88 -5.59 -3.15
CA GLU A 453 -6.27 -4.19 -2.99
C GLU A 453 -5.06 -3.32 -2.63
N MET A 454 -4.26 -3.77 -1.66
CA MET A 454 -3.04 -3.08 -1.24
C MET A 454 -2.06 -2.93 -2.41
N ALA A 455 -1.86 -3.96 -3.23
CA ALA A 455 -0.99 -3.91 -4.40
C ALA A 455 -1.50 -2.94 -5.47
N GLY A 456 -2.81 -2.91 -5.73
CA GLY A 456 -3.45 -1.99 -6.66
C GLY A 456 -3.20 -0.53 -6.27
N GLN A 457 -3.49 -0.18 -5.01
CA GLN A 457 -3.27 1.16 -4.48
C GLN A 457 -1.78 1.53 -4.46
N LEU A 458 -0.91 0.62 -4.01
CA LEU A 458 0.54 0.86 -3.98
C LEU A 458 1.13 1.06 -5.39
N THR A 459 0.59 0.40 -6.41
CA THR A 459 0.98 0.61 -7.82
C THR A 459 0.59 2.01 -8.30
N GLY A 460 -0.58 2.51 -7.90
CA GLY A 460 -0.99 3.91 -8.15
C GLY A 460 -0.03 4.91 -7.51
N VAL A 461 0.31 4.69 -6.23
CA VAL A 461 1.32 5.49 -5.51
C VAL A 461 2.68 5.45 -6.20
N LEU A 462 3.13 4.28 -6.67
CA LEU A 462 4.41 4.15 -7.38
C LEU A 462 4.45 4.99 -8.67
N ARG A 463 3.38 4.95 -9.46
CA ARG A 463 3.27 5.74 -10.70
C ARG A 463 3.37 7.23 -10.41
N GLU A 464 2.73 7.69 -9.34
CA GLU A 464 2.79 9.08 -8.88
C GLU A 464 4.20 9.47 -8.46
N VAL A 465 4.84 8.69 -7.57
CA VAL A 465 6.22 8.92 -7.10
C VAL A 465 7.17 9.06 -8.28
N LEU A 466 7.12 8.11 -9.22
CA LEU A 466 8.01 8.13 -10.38
C LEU A 466 7.71 9.32 -11.32
N SER A 467 6.44 9.67 -11.51
CA SER A 467 6.05 10.81 -12.36
C SER A 467 6.50 12.14 -11.78
N LEU A 468 6.48 12.28 -10.44
CA LEU A 468 7.05 13.44 -9.75
C LEU A 468 8.58 13.51 -9.86
N GLN A 469 9.26 12.36 -9.89
CA GLN A 469 10.72 12.29 -9.95
C GLN A 469 11.29 12.71 -11.32
N ASP A 470 10.69 12.23 -12.43
CA ASP A 470 11.24 12.44 -13.77
C ASP A 470 10.35 13.27 -14.72
N GLY A 471 9.18 13.72 -14.25
CA GLY A 471 8.23 14.52 -15.01
C GLY A 471 7.53 13.75 -16.14
N ARG A 472 7.64 12.41 -16.20
CA ARG A 472 7.01 11.57 -17.22
C ARG A 472 5.71 10.96 -16.70
N PRO A 473 4.56 11.21 -17.37
CA PRO A 473 3.30 10.59 -16.99
C PRO A 473 3.35 9.07 -17.12
N ARG A 474 2.70 8.38 -16.19
CA ARG A 474 2.55 6.92 -16.13
C ARG A 474 1.07 6.57 -15.95
N PRO A 475 0.24 6.76 -17.00
CA PRO A 475 -1.21 6.65 -16.91
C PRO A 475 -1.67 5.23 -16.58
N ALA A 476 -2.86 5.13 -16.00
CA ALA A 476 -3.44 3.86 -15.56
C ALA A 476 -4.96 3.86 -15.66
N VAL A 477 -5.53 2.73 -16.05
CA VAL A 477 -6.97 2.51 -15.92
C VAL A 477 -7.26 2.14 -14.47
N SER A 478 -8.07 2.96 -13.80
CA SER A 478 -8.57 2.67 -12.46
C SER A 478 -9.52 1.48 -12.48
N THR A 479 -9.48 0.67 -11.42
CA THR A 479 -10.46 -0.41 -11.18
C THR A 479 -11.60 0.05 -10.27
N LEU A 480 -11.54 1.28 -9.75
CA LEU A 480 -12.54 1.85 -8.84
C LEU A 480 -13.33 2.99 -9.48
N PHE A 481 -12.72 3.74 -10.40
CA PHE A 481 -13.33 4.90 -11.05
C PHE A 481 -13.32 4.79 -12.58
N GLY A 482 -14.38 5.30 -13.21
CA GLY A 482 -14.45 5.48 -14.65
C GLY A 482 -13.55 6.62 -15.16
N PRO A 483 -13.43 6.77 -16.49
CA PRO A 483 -12.67 7.87 -17.07
C PRO A 483 -13.35 9.24 -16.83
N GLU A 484 -12.59 10.31 -16.98
CA GLU A 484 -13.16 11.66 -17.05
C GLU A 484 -13.94 11.83 -18.37
N LEU A 485 -15.23 12.12 -18.28
CA LEU A 485 -16.12 12.24 -19.45
C LEU A 485 -16.48 13.69 -19.81
N ARG A 486 -16.29 14.64 -18.89
CA ARG A 486 -16.66 16.04 -19.05
C ARG A 486 -15.57 16.91 -18.46
N VAL A 487 -15.33 18.08 -19.07
CA VAL A 487 -14.38 19.07 -18.58
C VAL A 487 -15.13 20.38 -18.31
N VAL A 488 -14.84 21.00 -17.17
CA VAL A 488 -15.44 22.27 -16.76
C VAL A 488 -14.68 23.44 -17.38
N ASP A 489 -15.42 24.37 -17.97
CA ASP A 489 -14.90 25.60 -18.57
C ASP A 489 -13.66 25.37 -19.47
N PRO A 490 -13.78 24.56 -20.54
CA PRO A 490 -12.66 24.20 -21.41
C PRO A 490 -12.17 25.36 -22.29
N GLU A 491 -12.79 26.53 -22.20
CA GLU A 491 -12.54 27.67 -23.06
C GLU A 491 -12.24 28.97 -22.29
N PHE A 492 -12.13 28.90 -20.95
CA PHE A 492 -11.84 30.03 -20.05
C PHE A 492 -12.84 31.18 -20.20
N GLY A 493 -14.10 30.92 -19.90
CA GLY A 493 -15.11 31.97 -19.76
C GLY A 493 -14.73 33.00 -18.68
N GLU A 494 -15.37 34.18 -18.74
CA GLU A 494 -15.19 35.22 -17.72
C GLU A 494 -15.93 34.89 -16.40
N GLN A 495 -16.72 33.82 -16.38
CA GLN A 495 -17.54 33.43 -15.23
C GLN A 495 -16.77 32.50 -14.28
N PRO A 496 -17.04 32.58 -12.96
CA PRO A 496 -16.53 31.61 -12.00
C PRO A 496 -16.93 30.18 -12.35
N THR A 497 -16.10 29.22 -11.94
CA THR A 497 -16.36 27.78 -12.10
C THR A 497 -17.69 27.42 -11.44
N ASP A 498 -18.65 26.89 -12.21
CA ASP A 498 -19.92 26.40 -11.67
C ASP A 498 -19.69 25.12 -10.86
N ALA A 499 -20.01 25.19 -9.56
CA ALA A 499 -19.80 24.10 -8.61
C ALA A 499 -20.59 22.83 -8.99
N ARG A 500 -21.82 22.96 -9.52
CA ARG A 500 -22.61 21.81 -9.96
C ARG A 500 -22.01 21.18 -11.21
N ALA A 501 -21.66 21.99 -12.21
CA ALA A 501 -20.98 21.48 -13.40
C ALA A 501 -19.67 20.77 -13.03
N ALA A 502 -18.93 21.29 -12.05
CA ALA A 502 -17.69 20.68 -11.56
C ALA A 502 -17.92 19.36 -10.84
N ALA A 503 -18.90 19.27 -9.94
CA ALA A 503 -19.27 18.02 -9.30
C ALA A 503 -19.67 16.94 -10.33
N LEU A 504 -20.47 17.32 -11.33
CA LEU A 504 -20.93 16.39 -12.36
C LEU A 504 -19.86 16.06 -13.41
N ALA A 505 -18.73 16.76 -13.44
CA ALA A 505 -17.59 16.45 -14.30
C ALA A 505 -16.63 15.42 -13.69
N LEU A 506 -16.64 15.27 -12.36
CA LEU A 506 -15.77 14.32 -11.66
C LEU A 506 -16.03 12.86 -12.11
N PRO A 507 -14.97 12.01 -12.12
CA PRO A 507 -15.09 10.58 -12.39
C PRO A 507 -16.14 9.91 -11.51
N ALA A 508 -16.92 8.98 -12.08
CA ALA A 508 -17.88 8.20 -11.31
C ALA A 508 -17.25 6.87 -10.83
N PRO A 509 -17.62 6.36 -9.65
CA PRO A 509 -17.28 5.00 -9.24
C PRO A 509 -17.73 3.98 -10.29
N LEU A 510 -16.92 2.95 -10.53
CA LEU A 510 -17.30 1.83 -11.38
C LEU A 510 -18.34 0.96 -10.68
N VAL A 511 -19.25 0.43 -11.50
CA VAL A 511 -20.30 -0.49 -11.03
C VAL A 511 -19.66 -1.81 -10.62
N ASP A 512 -19.98 -2.29 -9.42
CA ASP A 512 -19.57 -3.60 -8.95
C ASP A 512 -20.09 -4.70 -9.89
N PRO A 513 -19.21 -5.52 -10.50
CA PRO A 513 -19.64 -6.60 -11.40
C PRO A 513 -20.46 -7.70 -10.70
N ALA A 514 -20.43 -7.78 -9.37
CA ALA A 514 -21.23 -8.70 -8.58
C ALA A 514 -22.67 -8.19 -8.32
N ASP A 515 -22.96 -6.93 -8.63
CA ASP A 515 -24.29 -6.35 -8.42
C ASP A 515 -25.33 -6.95 -9.40
N PRO A 516 -26.56 -7.28 -8.94
CA PRO A 516 -27.59 -7.86 -9.81
C PRO A 516 -27.99 -6.96 -11.00
N ASN A 517 -27.78 -5.64 -10.92
CA ASN A 517 -28.07 -4.69 -11.98
C ASN A 517 -26.84 -4.32 -12.81
N ALA A 518 -25.65 -4.91 -12.58
CA ALA A 518 -24.41 -4.50 -13.23
C ALA A 518 -24.49 -4.44 -14.76
N GLY A 519 -25.07 -5.48 -15.38
CA GLY A 519 -25.25 -5.55 -16.83
C GLY A 519 -26.23 -4.50 -17.38
N PHE A 520 -27.31 -4.22 -16.63
CA PHE A 520 -28.29 -3.19 -16.99
C PHE A 520 -27.68 -1.79 -16.87
N LEU A 521 -26.99 -1.49 -15.77
CA LEU A 521 -26.35 -0.19 -15.52
C LEU A 521 -25.23 0.09 -16.54
N SER A 522 -24.47 -0.93 -16.92
CA SER A 522 -23.42 -0.81 -17.95
C SER A 522 -23.97 -0.55 -19.35
N ALA A 523 -25.19 -1.05 -19.64
CA ALA A 523 -25.86 -0.88 -20.92
C ALA A 523 -26.74 0.37 -20.99
N LEU A 524 -26.91 1.08 -19.87
CA LEU A 524 -27.74 2.28 -19.81
C LEU A 524 -27.12 3.34 -20.73
N PRO A 525 -27.81 3.77 -21.80
CA PRO A 525 -27.27 4.75 -22.71
C PRO A 525 -26.99 6.06 -21.95
N ALA A 526 -26.10 6.89 -22.51
CA ALA A 526 -26.00 8.31 -22.14
C ALA A 526 -27.29 9.02 -22.60
N ALA A 527 -28.41 8.69 -21.96
CA ALA A 527 -29.71 9.27 -22.19
C ALA A 527 -29.87 10.56 -21.38
N ASP A 528 -30.87 11.34 -21.75
CA ASP A 528 -31.35 12.45 -20.93
C ASP A 528 -31.56 11.98 -19.48
N PRO A 529 -31.12 12.73 -18.45
CA PRO A 529 -31.22 12.28 -17.06
C PRO A 529 -32.64 11.88 -16.62
N ALA A 530 -33.69 12.49 -17.19
CA ALA A 530 -35.08 12.11 -16.90
C ALA A 530 -35.47 10.76 -17.52
N GLU A 531 -35.02 10.47 -18.74
CA GLU A 531 -35.18 9.16 -19.38
C GLU A 531 -34.40 8.08 -18.62
N ALA A 532 -33.16 8.40 -18.23
CA ALA A 532 -32.33 7.50 -17.42
C ALA A 532 -33.02 7.17 -16.09
N LEU A 533 -33.57 8.16 -15.39
CA LEU A 533 -34.31 7.96 -14.15
C LEU A 533 -35.56 7.08 -14.34
N THR A 534 -36.27 7.25 -15.45
CA THR A 534 -37.43 6.41 -15.79
C THR A 534 -37.01 4.95 -16.01
N ALA A 535 -35.91 4.71 -16.73
CA ALA A 535 -35.36 3.38 -16.93
C ALA A 535 -34.87 2.74 -15.62
N LEU A 536 -34.19 3.50 -14.75
CA LEU A 536 -33.70 3.03 -13.46
C LEU A 536 -34.85 2.60 -12.54
N ARG A 537 -35.95 3.34 -12.52
CA ARG A 537 -37.16 2.97 -11.74
C ARG A 537 -37.86 1.72 -12.26
N ALA A 538 -37.61 1.33 -13.50
CA ALA A 538 -38.14 0.11 -14.10
C ALA A 538 -37.21 -1.11 -13.91
N ALA A 539 -36.05 -0.95 -13.25
CA ALA A 539 -35.14 -2.03 -12.97
C ALA A 539 -35.75 -3.06 -12.02
N GLY A 540 -35.36 -4.34 -12.19
CA GLY A 540 -36.06 -5.47 -11.57
C GLY A 540 -35.66 -5.78 -10.12
N ALA A 541 -34.44 -5.41 -9.70
CA ALA A 541 -33.94 -5.66 -8.35
C ALA A 541 -33.47 -4.36 -7.71
N ASP A 542 -33.87 -4.09 -6.47
CA ASP A 542 -33.27 -2.99 -5.71
C ASP A 542 -31.84 -3.36 -5.28
N SER A 543 -30.92 -2.41 -5.37
CA SER A 543 -29.50 -2.64 -5.08
C SER A 543 -28.78 -1.31 -4.78
N PRO A 544 -27.65 -1.35 -4.05
CA PRO A 544 -26.84 -0.16 -3.80
C PRO A 544 -26.43 0.55 -5.10
N GLU A 545 -25.98 -0.18 -6.11
CA GLU A 545 -25.53 0.42 -7.38
C GLU A 545 -26.67 1.11 -8.15
N LEU A 546 -27.85 0.48 -8.20
CA LEU A 546 -29.03 1.08 -8.80
C LEU A 546 -29.39 2.40 -8.10
N ARG A 547 -29.42 2.40 -6.76
CA ARG A 547 -29.79 3.56 -5.96
C ARG A 547 -28.75 4.68 -6.06
N LEU A 548 -27.46 4.37 -6.10
CA LEU A 548 -26.39 5.34 -6.36
C LEU A 548 -26.54 5.98 -7.75
N ARG A 549 -26.88 5.18 -8.78
CA ARG A 549 -27.15 5.71 -10.12
C ARG A 549 -28.40 6.59 -10.17
N VAL A 550 -29.42 6.29 -9.36
CA VAL A 550 -30.61 7.13 -9.16
C VAL A 550 -30.24 8.46 -8.50
N VAL A 551 -29.43 8.46 -7.44
CA VAL A 551 -28.89 9.68 -6.81
C VAL A 551 -28.17 10.53 -7.85
N ARG A 552 -27.30 9.92 -8.67
CA ARG A 552 -26.61 10.63 -9.76
C ARG A 552 -27.57 11.30 -10.74
N ALA A 553 -28.64 10.62 -11.14
CA ALA A 553 -29.62 11.17 -12.07
C ALA A 553 -30.38 12.37 -11.48
N TYR A 554 -30.73 12.35 -10.19
CA TYR A 554 -31.33 13.51 -9.52
C TYR A 554 -30.38 14.70 -9.44
N LEU A 555 -29.10 14.46 -9.14
CA LEU A 555 -28.08 15.52 -9.15
C LEU A 555 -27.93 16.15 -10.55
N GLU A 556 -28.01 15.35 -11.61
CA GLU A 556 -27.99 15.82 -13.00
C GLU A 556 -29.25 16.63 -13.37
N LEU A 557 -30.39 16.33 -12.76
CA LEU A 557 -31.66 17.07 -12.89
C LEU A 557 -31.77 18.29 -11.97
N ALA A 558 -30.75 18.57 -11.16
CA ALA A 558 -30.78 19.62 -10.14
C ALA A 558 -31.87 19.46 -9.07
N ASP A 559 -32.29 18.22 -8.78
CA ASP A 559 -33.24 17.87 -7.71
C ASP A 559 -32.46 17.44 -6.45
N ASP A 560 -31.87 18.43 -5.76
CA ASP A 560 -30.96 18.21 -4.64
C ASP A 560 -31.67 17.59 -3.42
N ASP A 561 -32.94 17.94 -3.19
CA ASP A 561 -33.73 17.45 -2.07
C ASP A 561 -33.96 15.94 -2.19
N THR A 562 -34.38 15.48 -3.37
CA THR A 562 -34.63 14.05 -3.61
C THR A 562 -33.32 13.26 -3.65
N ALA A 563 -32.26 13.83 -4.23
CA ALA A 563 -30.92 13.24 -4.18
C ALA A 563 -30.44 13.05 -2.74
N GLY A 564 -30.60 14.06 -1.89
CA GLY A 564 -30.21 14.04 -0.49
C GLY A 564 -30.98 13.01 0.33
N GLN A 565 -32.30 12.90 0.13
CA GLN A 565 -33.13 11.90 0.80
C GLN A 565 -32.74 10.47 0.40
N ALA A 566 -32.55 10.21 -0.89
CA ALA A 566 -32.13 8.90 -1.38
C ALA A 566 -30.73 8.51 -0.86
N LEU A 567 -29.82 9.48 -0.77
CA LEU A 567 -28.48 9.28 -0.24
C LEU A 567 -28.47 9.03 1.28
N ALA A 568 -29.25 9.76 2.06
CA ALA A 568 -29.35 9.56 3.50
C ALA A 568 -29.90 8.17 3.87
N ALA A 569 -30.84 7.66 3.07
CA ALA A 569 -31.33 6.29 3.20
C ALA A 569 -30.21 5.27 2.93
N LEU A 570 -29.44 5.46 1.84
CA LEU A 570 -28.28 4.61 1.54
C LEU A 570 -27.22 4.63 2.64
N GLU A 571 -26.94 5.79 3.22
CA GLU A 571 -25.98 5.95 4.32
C GLU A 571 -26.40 5.20 5.59
N THR A 572 -27.70 5.16 5.87
CA THR A 572 -28.24 4.41 7.02
C THR A 572 -28.12 2.90 6.80
N GLU A 573 -28.34 2.44 5.57
CA GLU A 573 -28.31 1.02 5.20
C GLU A 573 -26.89 0.48 4.96
N HIS A 574 -25.98 1.34 4.47
CA HIS A 574 -24.62 0.99 4.06
C HIS A 574 -23.56 2.00 4.58
N PRO A 575 -23.41 2.16 5.90
CA PRO A 575 -22.55 3.20 6.49
C PRO A 575 -21.05 3.03 6.19
N GLY A 576 -20.60 1.82 5.82
CA GLY A 576 -19.21 1.52 5.47
C GLY A 576 -18.90 1.58 3.97
N ASP A 577 -19.87 1.89 3.12
CA ASP A 577 -19.67 1.94 1.67
C ASP A 577 -19.04 3.27 1.25
N TRP A 578 -17.78 3.23 0.81
CA TRP A 578 -17.06 4.42 0.37
C TRP A 578 -17.72 5.12 -0.82
N ARG A 579 -18.50 4.40 -1.65
CA ARG A 579 -19.25 5.00 -2.77
C ARG A 579 -20.31 5.96 -2.24
N VAL A 580 -20.97 5.63 -1.13
CA VAL A 580 -21.92 6.54 -0.47
C VAL A 580 -21.21 7.82 0.00
N VAL A 581 -20.00 7.69 0.57
CA VAL A 581 -19.17 8.85 0.96
C VAL A 581 -18.79 9.70 -0.26
N TRP A 582 -18.39 9.07 -1.37
CA TRP A 582 -18.13 9.78 -2.63
C TRP A 582 -19.35 10.58 -3.12
N TYR A 583 -20.53 9.96 -3.13
CA TYR A 583 -21.77 10.65 -3.54
C TYR A 583 -22.21 11.73 -2.54
N ARG A 584 -21.87 11.62 -1.26
CA ARG A 584 -22.03 12.71 -0.28
C ARG A 584 -21.17 13.91 -0.65
N GLY A 585 -19.92 13.67 -1.04
CA GLY A 585 -19.02 14.70 -1.57
C GLY A 585 -19.59 15.35 -2.82
N LEU A 586 -20.08 14.57 -3.78
CA LEU A 586 -20.70 15.08 -5.00
C LEU A 586 -21.94 15.93 -4.74
N ALA A 587 -22.85 15.48 -3.88
CA ALA A 587 -24.07 16.22 -3.52
C ALA A 587 -23.74 17.51 -2.78
N ALA A 588 -22.76 17.49 -1.85
CA ALA A 588 -22.30 18.67 -1.16
C ALA A 588 -21.67 19.70 -2.13
N LEU A 589 -20.82 19.23 -3.05
CA LEU A 589 -20.17 20.08 -4.04
C LEU A 589 -21.20 20.69 -5.01
N ALA A 590 -22.16 19.90 -5.48
CA ALA A 590 -23.24 20.38 -6.36
C ALA A 590 -24.14 21.44 -5.69
N ALA A 591 -24.30 21.36 -4.37
CA ALA A 591 -25.00 22.36 -3.55
C ALA A 591 -24.12 23.56 -3.16
N GLY A 592 -22.88 23.66 -3.67
CA GLY A 592 -21.95 24.75 -3.37
C GLY A 592 -21.28 24.67 -1.99
N ARG A 593 -21.37 23.53 -1.28
CA ARG A 593 -20.76 23.30 0.03
C ARG A 593 -19.39 22.64 -0.10
N ALA A 594 -18.41 23.37 -0.63
CA ALA A 594 -17.10 22.83 -0.97
C ALA A 594 -16.29 22.30 0.23
N GLU A 595 -16.44 22.87 1.43
CA GLU A 595 -15.77 22.36 2.65
C GLU A 595 -16.25 20.95 3.02
N ALA A 596 -17.57 20.77 3.13
CA ALA A 596 -18.17 19.46 3.40
C ALA A 596 -17.88 18.43 2.30
N ALA A 597 -17.77 18.89 1.05
CA ALA A 597 -17.35 18.04 -0.05
C ALA A 597 -15.89 17.60 0.08
N ALA A 598 -14.99 18.52 0.46
CA ALA A 598 -13.58 18.22 0.69
C ALA A 598 -13.41 17.16 1.78
N GLU A 599 -14.11 17.25 2.91
CA GLU A 599 -14.05 16.22 3.97
C GLU A 599 -14.42 14.82 3.46
N ALA A 600 -15.48 14.72 2.64
CA ALA A 600 -15.90 13.45 2.07
C ALA A 600 -14.88 12.90 1.06
N PHE A 601 -14.33 13.73 0.18
CA PHE A 601 -13.32 13.30 -0.80
C PHE A 601 -11.97 12.99 -0.14
N ASP A 602 -11.63 13.67 0.95
CA ASP A 602 -10.42 13.41 1.74
C ASP A 602 -10.47 12.04 2.40
N ALA A 603 -11.63 11.65 2.95
CA ALA A 603 -11.85 10.29 3.46
C ALA A 603 -11.71 9.21 2.36
N VAL A 604 -12.16 9.50 1.13
CA VAL A 604 -11.97 8.59 -0.01
C VAL A 604 -10.50 8.56 -0.45
N TYR A 605 -9.75 9.66 -0.32
CA TYR A 605 -8.31 9.68 -0.60
C TYR A 605 -7.52 8.88 0.45
N ASP A 606 -7.87 8.98 1.73
CA ASP A 606 -7.30 8.15 2.80
C ASP A 606 -7.54 6.66 2.55
N ALA A 607 -8.75 6.31 2.09
CA ALA A 607 -9.05 4.95 1.68
C ALA A 607 -8.23 4.57 0.43
N PHE A 608 -8.21 5.38 -0.62
CA PHE A 608 -7.63 5.00 -1.91
C PHE A 608 -6.49 5.94 -2.34
N PRO A 609 -5.32 5.87 -1.66
CA PRO A 609 -4.22 6.79 -1.90
C PRO A 609 -3.61 6.67 -3.31
N GLY A 610 -3.81 5.54 -3.98
CA GLY A 610 -3.35 5.32 -5.35
C GLY A 610 -4.23 5.95 -6.43
N GLU A 611 -5.45 6.41 -6.09
CA GLU A 611 -6.43 6.87 -7.07
C GLU A 611 -6.28 8.37 -7.40
N ALA A 612 -6.50 8.72 -8.67
CA ALA A 612 -6.46 10.10 -9.15
C ALA A 612 -7.78 10.85 -8.91
N ALA A 613 -8.91 10.14 -8.95
CA ALA A 613 -10.25 10.73 -8.82
C ALA A 613 -10.46 11.53 -7.51
N PRO A 614 -10.13 11.03 -6.30
CA PRO A 614 -10.29 11.82 -5.08
C PRO A 614 -9.35 13.03 -5.03
N LYS A 615 -8.14 12.93 -5.57
CA LYS A 615 -7.21 14.06 -5.67
C LYS A 615 -7.75 15.15 -6.60
N LEU A 616 -8.34 14.76 -7.73
CA LEU A 616 -8.99 15.70 -8.64
C LEU A 616 -10.18 16.39 -7.97
N ALA A 617 -10.99 15.64 -7.21
CA ALA A 617 -12.11 16.20 -6.47
C ALA A 617 -11.66 17.20 -5.39
N LEU A 618 -10.60 16.88 -4.64
CA LEU A 618 -9.98 17.81 -3.69
C LEU A 618 -9.41 19.06 -4.37
N ALA A 619 -8.82 18.92 -5.57
CA ALA A 619 -8.35 20.06 -6.35
C ALA A 619 -9.49 21.02 -6.73
N VAL A 620 -10.64 20.46 -7.13
CA VAL A 620 -11.86 21.24 -7.44
C VAL A 620 -12.39 21.92 -6.18
N CYS A 621 -12.47 21.21 -5.05
CA CYS A 621 -12.89 21.82 -3.78
C CYS A 621 -11.97 22.97 -3.37
N ALA A 622 -10.65 22.78 -3.43
CA ALA A 622 -9.67 23.82 -3.12
C ALA A 622 -9.80 25.03 -4.07
N GLU A 623 -10.05 24.81 -5.36
CA GLU A 623 -10.28 25.89 -6.32
C GLU A 623 -11.52 26.73 -5.97
N LEU A 624 -12.61 26.09 -5.55
CA LEU A 624 -13.85 26.75 -5.16
C LEU A 624 -13.75 27.46 -3.79
N LEU A 625 -12.84 27.00 -2.93
CA LEU A 625 -12.50 27.63 -1.65
C LEU A 625 -11.43 28.74 -1.79
N ASP A 626 -10.98 29.03 -3.01
CA ASP A 626 -9.91 29.99 -3.32
C ASP A 626 -8.54 29.65 -2.70
N ASP A 627 -8.32 28.38 -2.31
CA ASP A 627 -7.01 27.87 -1.90
C ASP A 627 -6.20 27.47 -3.14
N THR A 628 -5.64 28.49 -3.79
CA THR A 628 -4.84 28.33 -5.01
C THR A 628 -3.62 27.43 -4.83
N GLY A 629 -3.03 27.38 -3.64
CA GLY A 629 -1.87 26.55 -3.35
C GLY A 629 -2.21 25.06 -3.38
N ARG A 630 -3.22 24.65 -2.60
CA ARG A 630 -3.68 23.25 -2.56
C ARG A 630 -4.28 22.81 -3.89
N ALA A 631 -5.05 23.67 -4.54
CA ALA A 631 -5.64 23.36 -5.84
C ALA A 631 -4.55 23.10 -6.90
N ALA A 632 -3.53 23.95 -6.97
CA ALA A 632 -2.42 23.77 -7.91
C ALA A 632 -1.60 22.50 -7.60
N ALA A 633 -1.40 22.16 -6.32
CA ALA A 633 -0.71 20.94 -5.91
C ALA A 633 -1.44 19.68 -6.38
N HIS A 634 -2.74 19.56 -6.09
CA HIS A 634 -3.52 18.38 -6.48
C HIS A 634 -3.76 18.28 -7.98
N TYR A 635 -4.09 19.38 -8.67
CA TYR A 635 -4.21 19.36 -10.14
C TYR A 635 -2.87 19.02 -10.82
N GLY A 636 -1.76 19.57 -10.31
CA GLY A 636 -0.42 19.27 -10.79
C GLY A 636 -0.05 17.79 -10.59
N LEU A 637 -0.40 17.22 -9.44
CA LEU A 637 -0.18 15.81 -9.13
C LEU A 637 -0.94 14.89 -10.10
N VAL A 638 -2.24 15.13 -10.28
CA VAL A 638 -3.08 14.34 -11.18
C VAL A 638 -2.62 14.45 -12.63
N GLY A 639 -2.48 15.68 -13.15
CA GLY A 639 -2.08 15.90 -14.54
C GLY A 639 -0.64 15.49 -14.85
N GLY A 640 0.24 15.52 -13.85
CA GLY A 640 1.61 15.04 -13.94
C GLY A 640 1.70 13.52 -14.03
N ALA A 641 0.87 12.80 -13.27
CA ALA A 641 0.81 11.34 -13.29
C ALA A 641 0.06 10.80 -14.52
N ASP A 642 -1.05 11.43 -14.91
CA ASP A 642 -1.89 10.98 -16.02
C ASP A 642 -2.52 12.16 -16.79
N ARG A 643 -2.08 12.35 -18.04
CA ARG A 643 -2.56 13.43 -18.92
C ARG A 643 -3.95 13.18 -19.54
N SER A 644 -4.57 12.02 -19.29
CA SER A 644 -5.96 11.76 -19.68
C SER A 644 -6.97 12.49 -18.79
N PHE A 645 -6.57 12.90 -17.58
CA PHE A 645 -7.37 13.76 -16.71
C PHE A 645 -7.27 15.22 -17.16
N VAL A 646 -7.97 15.52 -18.25
CA VAL A 646 -7.94 16.82 -18.90
C VAL A 646 -8.43 17.93 -17.96
N GLY A 647 -9.41 17.66 -17.09
CA GLY A 647 -9.90 18.62 -16.09
C GLY A 647 -8.80 19.12 -15.17
N ALA A 648 -7.79 18.29 -14.89
CA ALA A 648 -6.63 18.71 -14.10
C ALA A 648 -5.80 19.77 -14.82
N ALA A 649 -5.62 19.66 -16.15
CA ALA A 649 -4.91 20.66 -16.94
C ALA A 649 -5.63 22.02 -16.96
N PHE A 650 -6.96 22.00 -17.17
CA PHE A 650 -7.78 23.22 -17.18
C PHE A 650 -7.86 23.86 -15.79
N GLY A 651 -8.09 23.06 -14.75
CA GLY A 651 -8.09 23.53 -13.36
C GLY A 651 -6.76 24.14 -12.94
N LEU A 652 -5.64 23.46 -13.24
CA LEU A 652 -4.30 23.98 -12.96
C LEU A 652 -4.05 25.32 -13.66
N ALA A 653 -4.49 25.44 -14.91
CA ALA A 653 -4.34 26.68 -15.66
C ALA A 653 -5.18 27.81 -15.07
N ARG A 654 -6.43 27.58 -14.67
CA ARG A 654 -7.26 28.61 -14.00
C ARG A 654 -6.61 29.10 -12.71
N VAL A 655 -6.16 28.18 -11.87
CA VAL A 655 -5.54 28.49 -10.58
C VAL A 655 -4.22 29.25 -10.77
N ARG A 656 -3.38 28.82 -11.73
CA ARG A 656 -2.13 29.52 -12.06
C ARG A 656 -2.36 30.91 -12.63
N LEU A 657 -3.38 31.11 -13.45
CA LEU A 657 -3.77 32.44 -13.93
C LEU A 657 -4.17 33.37 -12.77
N ARG A 658 -4.93 32.88 -11.79
CA ARG A 658 -5.28 33.66 -10.58
C ARG A 658 -4.05 33.99 -9.74
N ALA A 659 -3.09 33.06 -9.65
CA ALA A 659 -1.81 33.27 -8.98
C ALA A 659 -0.80 34.13 -9.79
N GLY A 660 -1.14 34.54 -11.02
CA GLY A 660 -0.27 35.33 -11.90
C GLY A 660 0.77 34.53 -12.69
N ASP A 661 0.81 33.19 -12.56
CA ASP A 661 1.70 32.29 -13.31
C ASP A 661 1.12 31.94 -14.68
N ARG A 662 1.15 32.90 -15.60
CA ARG A 662 0.68 32.70 -16.98
C ARG A 662 1.49 31.65 -17.76
N PRO A 663 2.84 31.65 -17.72
CA PRO A 663 3.62 30.63 -18.41
C PRO A 663 3.26 29.21 -17.95
N GLY A 664 3.10 29.01 -16.64
CA GLY A 664 2.67 27.74 -16.09
C GLY A 664 1.24 27.36 -16.47
N ALA A 665 0.32 28.32 -16.60
CA ALA A 665 -1.04 28.06 -17.06
C ALA A 665 -1.08 27.61 -18.53
N VAL A 666 -0.31 28.28 -19.38
CA VAL A 666 -0.13 27.88 -20.79
C VAL A 666 0.47 26.49 -20.87
N ALA A 667 1.56 26.22 -20.15
CA ALA A 667 2.21 24.91 -20.14
C ALA A 667 1.26 23.78 -19.69
N ALA A 668 0.36 24.05 -18.72
CA ALA A 668 -0.65 23.09 -18.29
C ALA A 668 -1.62 22.73 -19.43
N LEU A 669 -2.17 23.73 -20.12
CA LEU A 669 -3.06 23.51 -21.27
C LEU A 669 -2.36 22.85 -22.44
N GLU A 670 -1.11 23.22 -22.65
CA GLU A 670 -0.29 22.65 -23.71
C GLU A 670 0.17 21.21 -23.42
N SER A 671 0.00 20.73 -22.19
CA SER A 671 0.24 19.34 -21.85
C SER A 671 -0.84 18.39 -22.36
N VAL A 672 -2.05 18.90 -22.69
CA VAL A 672 -3.19 18.10 -23.15
C VAL A 672 -2.86 17.39 -24.48
N PRO A 673 -2.92 16.04 -24.53
CA PRO A 673 -2.53 15.26 -25.71
C PRO A 673 -3.35 15.59 -26.96
N GLU A 674 -2.76 15.47 -28.14
CA GLU A 674 -3.45 15.64 -29.43
C GLU A 674 -4.58 14.63 -29.66
N SER A 675 -4.48 13.45 -29.04
CA SER A 675 -5.52 12.42 -29.09
C SER A 675 -6.77 12.74 -28.26
N SER A 676 -6.73 13.79 -27.42
CA SER A 676 -7.87 14.19 -26.60
C SER A 676 -8.93 14.91 -27.43
N THR A 677 -10.21 14.61 -27.18
CA THR A 677 -11.35 15.35 -27.73
C THR A 677 -11.33 16.84 -27.33
N HIS A 678 -10.66 17.17 -26.22
CA HIS A 678 -10.52 18.52 -25.70
C HIS A 678 -9.24 19.23 -26.15
N HIS A 679 -8.41 18.61 -27.00
CA HIS A 679 -7.15 19.21 -27.46
C HIS A 679 -7.35 20.59 -28.08
N THR A 680 -8.31 20.71 -29.01
CA THR A 680 -8.61 22.00 -29.67
C THR A 680 -9.01 23.07 -28.65
N ALA A 681 -9.87 22.72 -27.69
CA ALA A 681 -10.29 23.63 -26.64
C ALA A 681 -9.12 24.07 -25.75
N ALA A 682 -8.21 23.14 -25.40
CA ALA A 682 -7.01 23.45 -24.63
C ALA A 682 -6.09 24.43 -25.37
N ARG A 683 -5.95 24.30 -26.71
CA ARG A 683 -5.17 25.23 -27.52
C ARG A 683 -5.84 26.61 -27.62
N ILE A 684 -7.16 26.67 -27.72
CA ILE A 684 -7.90 27.94 -27.64
C ILE A 684 -7.67 28.58 -26.26
N GLY A 685 -7.82 27.79 -25.20
CA GLY A 685 -7.56 28.21 -23.82
C GLY A 685 -6.15 28.75 -23.62
N ALA A 686 -5.14 28.12 -24.20
CA ALA A 686 -3.74 28.56 -24.10
C ALA A 686 -3.52 29.93 -24.76
N VAL A 687 -4.12 30.19 -25.93
CA VAL A 687 -4.09 31.51 -26.57
C VAL A 687 -4.76 32.55 -25.67
N ARG A 688 -5.92 32.23 -25.09
CA ARG A 688 -6.63 33.11 -24.16
C ARG A 688 -5.82 33.39 -22.88
N ALA A 689 -5.19 32.36 -22.31
CA ALA A 689 -4.33 32.46 -21.12
C ALA A 689 -3.11 33.38 -21.34
N ARG A 690 -2.53 33.40 -22.54
CA ARG A 690 -1.42 34.30 -22.91
C ARG A 690 -1.83 35.77 -22.95
N LEU A 691 -3.00 36.05 -23.53
CA LEU A 691 -3.38 37.39 -23.98
C LEU A 691 -4.41 38.11 -23.11
N ARG A 692 -5.40 37.41 -22.55
CA ARG A 692 -6.51 38.06 -21.83
C ARG A 692 -6.04 38.72 -20.54
N GLY A 693 -6.53 39.94 -20.28
CA GLY A 693 -6.23 40.70 -19.06
C GLY A 693 -4.79 41.18 -18.96
N ARG A 694 -4.04 41.22 -20.07
CA ARG A 694 -2.70 41.82 -20.14
C ARG A 694 -2.82 43.33 -20.31
N ALA A 695 -1.95 44.08 -19.65
CA ALA A 695 -1.88 45.51 -19.89
C ALA A 695 -1.22 45.77 -21.26
N ALA A 696 -1.79 46.72 -22.02
CA ALA A 696 -1.27 47.09 -23.34
C ALA A 696 0.18 47.62 -23.32
N THR A 697 0.71 47.97 -22.15
CA THR A 697 2.09 48.45 -21.95
C THR A 697 3.11 47.32 -21.76
N GLU A 698 2.69 46.07 -21.60
CA GLU A 698 3.58 44.92 -21.41
C GLU A 698 4.32 44.53 -22.70
N ALA A 699 5.47 43.85 -22.59
CA ALA A 699 6.20 43.34 -23.74
C ALA A 699 5.56 42.06 -24.31
N LEU A 700 4.60 42.20 -25.22
CA LEU A 700 3.77 41.09 -25.75
C LEU A 700 4.27 40.47 -27.06
N ALA A 701 5.43 40.87 -27.57
CA ALA A 701 5.88 40.47 -28.91
C ALA A 701 5.95 38.93 -29.11
N ALA A 702 6.55 38.20 -28.15
CA ALA A 702 6.63 36.74 -28.20
C ALA A 702 5.25 36.09 -28.08
N GLU A 703 4.44 36.55 -27.11
CA GLU A 703 3.10 36.00 -26.86
C GLU A 703 2.15 36.16 -28.06
N LEU A 704 2.23 37.30 -28.76
CA LEU A 704 1.45 37.55 -29.97
C LEU A 704 1.93 36.71 -31.16
N ALA A 705 3.25 36.50 -31.27
CA ALA A 705 3.83 35.63 -32.30
C ALA A 705 3.41 34.17 -32.08
N ASP A 706 3.55 33.67 -30.85
CA ASP A 706 3.19 32.29 -30.48
C ASP A 706 1.69 32.06 -30.62
N SER A 707 0.86 32.99 -30.15
CA SER A 707 -0.60 32.94 -30.34
C SER A 707 -0.99 32.94 -31.81
N SER A 708 -0.28 33.70 -32.64
CA SER A 708 -0.51 33.72 -34.09
C SER A 708 -0.14 32.40 -34.77
N ALA A 709 1.02 31.85 -34.43
CA ALA A 709 1.48 30.57 -34.97
C ALA A 709 0.54 29.42 -34.57
N GLN A 710 0.11 29.40 -33.31
CA GLN A 710 -0.82 28.42 -32.80
C GLN A 710 -2.20 28.53 -33.46
N LEU A 711 -2.77 29.73 -33.58
CA LEU A 711 -4.05 29.92 -34.26
C LEU A 711 -4.01 29.48 -35.74
N ALA A 712 -2.89 29.76 -36.43
CA ALA A 712 -2.71 29.34 -37.81
C ALA A 712 -2.66 27.80 -37.97
N ALA A 713 -2.08 27.11 -36.99
CA ALA A 713 -1.97 25.64 -36.98
C ALA A 713 -3.30 24.93 -36.63
N LEU A 714 -4.24 25.60 -35.95
CA LEU A 714 -5.49 24.98 -35.53
C LEU A 714 -6.50 24.84 -36.68
N ALA A 715 -7.03 23.63 -36.84
CA ALA A 715 -8.19 23.36 -37.67
C ALA A 715 -9.47 23.79 -36.94
N LEU A 716 -9.92 25.01 -37.18
CA LEU A 716 -11.13 25.60 -36.61
C LEU A 716 -12.16 25.89 -37.71
N ASP A 717 -13.45 25.86 -37.35
CA ASP A 717 -14.48 26.42 -38.20
C ASP A 717 -14.28 27.95 -38.40
N ALA A 718 -14.88 28.48 -39.46
CA ALA A 718 -14.68 29.88 -39.85
C ALA A 718 -15.12 30.88 -38.77
N ARG A 719 -16.10 30.52 -37.94
CA ARG A 719 -16.62 31.40 -36.89
C ARG A 719 -15.65 31.44 -35.71
N ARG A 720 -15.28 30.28 -35.15
CA ARG A 720 -14.31 30.18 -34.05
C ARG A 720 -12.97 30.78 -34.41
N ARG A 721 -12.51 30.56 -35.65
CA ARG A 721 -11.29 31.18 -36.17
C ARG A 721 -11.39 32.71 -36.17
N ALA A 722 -12.50 33.27 -36.64
CA ALA A 722 -12.70 34.71 -36.69
C ALA A 722 -12.88 35.35 -35.30
N GLU A 723 -13.54 34.67 -34.36
CA GLU A 723 -13.66 35.08 -32.96
C GLU A 723 -12.28 35.17 -32.31
N LEU A 724 -11.49 34.10 -32.37
CA LEU A 724 -10.16 34.07 -31.76
C LEU A 724 -9.17 35.00 -32.48
N ALA A 725 -9.27 35.14 -33.80
CA ALA A 725 -8.47 36.12 -34.54
C ALA A 725 -8.78 37.55 -34.11
N ALA A 726 -10.05 37.88 -33.87
CA ALA A 726 -10.43 39.20 -33.36
C ALA A 726 -9.81 39.45 -31.97
N GLU A 727 -9.87 38.48 -31.05
CA GLU A 727 -9.26 38.61 -29.71
C GLU A 727 -7.74 38.89 -29.78
N VAL A 728 -7.02 38.15 -30.65
CA VAL A 728 -5.57 38.33 -30.84
C VAL A 728 -5.26 39.69 -31.47
N LEU A 729 -6.03 40.11 -32.49
CA LEU A 729 -5.84 41.37 -33.20
C LEU A 729 -6.19 42.59 -32.35
N GLU A 730 -7.24 42.51 -31.52
CA GLU A 730 -7.60 43.54 -30.53
C GLU A 730 -6.44 43.76 -29.56
N THR A 731 -5.93 42.68 -28.96
CA THR A 731 -4.78 42.74 -28.04
C THR A 731 -3.54 43.32 -28.72
N ALA A 732 -3.25 42.91 -29.95
CA ALA A 732 -2.12 43.43 -30.73
C ALA A 732 -2.29 44.92 -31.08
N LEU A 733 -3.50 45.35 -31.42
CA LEU A 733 -3.79 46.74 -31.75
C LEU A 733 -3.63 47.64 -30.52
N ASP A 734 -4.19 47.24 -29.38
CA ASP A 734 -4.04 47.98 -28.12
C ASP A 734 -2.57 48.10 -27.72
N TRP A 735 -1.81 47.01 -27.84
CA TRP A 735 -0.37 46.99 -27.60
C TRP A 735 0.42 47.95 -28.52
N VAL A 736 0.07 47.99 -29.82
CA VAL A 736 0.69 48.92 -30.79
C VAL A 736 0.32 50.37 -30.48
N LEU A 737 -0.93 50.64 -30.11
CA LEU A 737 -1.42 51.98 -29.78
C LEU A 737 -0.81 52.52 -28.47
N ALA A 738 -0.55 51.65 -27.50
CA ALA A 738 0.09 52.01 -26.24
C ALA A 738 1.57 52.38 -26.38
N GLY A 739 2.18 52.17 -27.57
CA GLY A 739 3.60 52.50 -27.80
C GLY A 739 4.55 51.68 -26.94
N ALA A 740 4.14 50.48 -26.51
CA ALA A 740 4.89 49.64 -25.60
C ALA A 740 6.30 49.30 -26.14
N ALA A 741 7.28 49.27 -25.23
CA ALA A 741 8.69 49.06 -25.56
C ALA A 741 8.94 47.68 -26.19
N GLY A 742 9.89 47.60 -27.14
CA GLY A 742 10.41 46.34 -27.66
C GLY A 742 9.72 45.79 -28.91
N LYS A 743 8.96 46.60 -29.66
CA LYS A 743 8.36 46.20 -30.95
C LYS A 743 9.44 45.84 -31.98
N PRO A 744 9.56 44.58 -32.42
CA PRO A 744 10.41 44.23 -33.54
C PRO A 744 9.81 44.80 -34.83
N ALA A 745 10.62 45.43 -35.67
CA ALA A 745 10.17 45.98 -36.95
C ALA A 745 9.56 44.91 -37.89
N THR A 746 9.91 43.64 -37.67
CA THR A 746 9.50 42.48 -38.47
C THR A 746 8.36 41.66 -37.87
N LEU A 747 7.79 42.06 -36.72
CA LEU A 747 6.74 41.27 -36.08
C LEU A 747 5.47 41.26 -36.93
N THR A 748 4.98 40.06 -37.21
CA THR A 748 3.68 39.84 -37.86
C THR A 748 2.71 39.15 -36.89
N VAL A 749 1.48 39.64 -36.84
CA VAL A 749 0.38 39.04 -36.08
C VAL A 749 -0.64 38.50 -37.08
N LEU A 750 -0.90 37.20 -37.04
CA LEU A 750 -1.77 36.48 -37.99
C LEU A 750 -1.45 36.77 -39.47
N GLY A 751 -0.16 36.91 -39.80
CA GLY A 751 0.31 37.21 -41.16
C GLY A 751 0.25 38.69 -41.56
N HIS A 752 -0.22 39.57 -40.68
CA HIS A 752 -0.25 41.02 -40.91
C HIS A 752 0.90 41.71 -40.16
N PRO A 753 1.57 42.71 -40.74
CA PRO A 753 2.54 43.53 -40.00
C PRO A 753 1.89 44.10 -38.73
N ALA A 754 2.62 44.12 -37.61
CA ALA A 754 2.15 44.69 -36.35
C ALA A 754 2.10 46.24 -36.41
N ALA A 755 1.37 46.80 -37.37
CA ALA A 755 1.20 48.23 -37.59
C ALA A 755 -0.29 48.59 -37.47
N GLU A 756 -0.60 49.75 -36.88
CA GLU A 756 -1.98 50.16 -36.56
C GLU A 756 -2.92 49.97 -37.76
N ARG A 757 -2.53 50.48 -38.93
CA ARG A 757 -3.35 50.40 -40.14
C ARG A 757 -3.67 48.96 -40.55
N GLU A 758 -2.65 48.10 -40.57
CA GLU A 758 -2.78 46.72 -41.04
C GLU A 758 -3.56 45.86 -40.04
N LEU A 759 -3.35 46.06 -38.74
CA LEU A 759 -4.11 45.39 -37.68
C LEU A 759 -5.58 45.82 -37.69
N ARG A 760 -5.87 47.12 -37.89
CA ARG A 760 -7.24 47.64 -38.05
C ARG A 760 -7.97 47.04 -39.25
N LEU A 761 -7.29 46.89 -40.39
CA LEU A 761 -7.86 46.24 -41.59
C LEU A 761 -8.15 44.75 -41.32
N ALA A 762 -7.22 44.04 -40.70
CA ALA A 762 -7.40 42.63 -40.33
C ALA A 762 -8.57 42.46 -39.35
N LEU A 763 -8.70 43.36 -38.36
CA LEU A 763 -9.77 43.34 -37.38
C LEU A 763 -11.14 43.64 -38.00
N GLU A 764 -11.22 44.63 -38.90
CA GLU A 764 -12.42 44.90 -39.71
C GLU A 764 -12.84 43.64 -40.50
N HIS A 765 -11.88 42.94 -41.11
CA HIS A 765 -12.16 41.71 -41.84
C HIS A 765 -12.76 40.62 -40.94
N SER A 766 -12.15 40.35 -39.78
CA SER A 766 -12.63 39.36 -38.81
C SER A 766 -14.06 39.65 -38.36
N TYR A 767 -14.37 40.89 -37.98
CA TYR A 767 -15.74 41.26 -37.60
C TYR A 767 -16.75 41.14 -38.74
N ARG A 768 -16.36 41.46 -39.98
CA ARG A 768 -17.23 41.24 -41.15
C ARG A 768 -17.49 39.77 -41.44
N VAL A 769 -16.51 38.90 -41.19
CA VAL A 769 -16.71 37.43 -41.24
C VAL A 769 -17.73 37.03 -40.18
N LEU A 770 -17.58 37.47 -38.93
CA LEU A 770 -18.54 37.17 -37.85
C LEU A 770 -19.95 37.69 -38.12
N ALA A 771 -20.08 38.89 -38.70
CA ALA A 771 -21.37 39.44 -39.11
C ALA A 771 -22.07 38.58 -40.18
N ARG A 772 -21.31 37.98 -41.11
CA ARG A 772 -21.84 37.09 -42.14
C ARG A 772 -22.26 35.72 -41.60
N LEU A 773 -21.54 35.22 -40.59
CA LEU A 773 -21.74 33.88 -40.02
C LEU A 773 -22.76 33.82 -38.88
N THR A 774 -23.24 34.97 -38.39
CA THR A 774 -24.26 34.99 -37.34
C THR A 774 -25.68 34.98 -37.91
N ASP A 775 -26.53 34.15 -37.32
CA ASP A 775 -27.94 34.04 -37.71
C ASP A 775 -28.81 35.09 -37.00
N ARG A 776 -28.33 35.65 -35.88
CA ARG A 776 -29.07 36.61 -35.06
C ARG A 776 -28.85 38.04 -35.56
N ALA A 777 -29.93 38.74 -35.89
CA ALA A 777 -29.90 40.10 -36.42
C ALA A 777 -29.21 41.10 -35.48
N GLU A 778 -29.48 41.02 -34.17
CA GLU A 778 -28.85 41.88 -33.15
C GLU A 778 -27.34 41.72 -33.11
N LYS A 779 -26.85 40.47 -33.07
CA LYS A 779 -25.41 40.16 -33.11
C LYS A 779 -24.78 40.60 -34.42
N ARG A 780 -25.51 40.53 -35.53
CA ARG A 780 -25.02 41.02 -36.83
C ARG A 780 -24.76 42.52 -36.79
N ILE A 781 -25.69 43.29 -36.23
CA ILE A 781 -25.54 44.75 -36.06
C ILE A 781 -24.32 45.04 -35.18
N GLU A 782 -24.19 44.35 -34.04
CA GLU A 782 -23.05 44.51 -33.13
C GLU A 782 -21.70 44.29 -33.86
N TRP A 783 -21.58 43.22 -34.64
CA TRP A 783 -20.35 42.94 -35.39
C TRP A 783 -20.08 43.96 -36.50
N VAL A 784 -21.11 44.44 -37.21
CA VAL A 784 -20.96 45.49 -38.22
C VAL A 784 -20.51 46.80 -37.60
N GLU A 785 -21.04 47.17 -36.44
CA GLU A 785 -20.60 48.36 -35.72
C GLU A 785 -19.15 48.24 -35.24
N ARG A 786 -18.75 47.08 -34.70
CA ARG A 786 -17.35 46.80 -34.35
C ARG A 786 -16.44 46.90 -35.58
N ALA A 787 -16.84 46.35 -36.72
CA ALA A 787 -16.11 46.48 -37.99
C ALA A 787 -15.93 47.94 -38.43
N ASN A 788 -16.98 48.75 -38.33
CA ASN A 788 -16.92 50.16 -38.68
C ASN A 788 -16.02 50.97 -37.74
N ARG A 789 -15.99 50.63 -36.43
CA ARG A 789 -15.06 51.24 -35.47
C ARG A 789 -13.60 50.85 -35.71
N ALA A 790 -13.36 49.61 -36.14
CA ALA A 790 -12.02 49.12 -36.44
C ALA A 790 -11.43 49.75 -37.71
N ARG A 791 -12.26 50.13 -38.70
CA ARG A 791 -11.83 50.67 -40.00
C ARG A 791 -10.76 51.78 -39.84
N PRO A 792 -9.62 51.69 -40.57
CA PRO A 792 -8.61 52.74 -40.53
C PRO A 792 -9.16 54.08 -41.02
N ARG A 793 -8.76 55.18 -40.37
CA ARG A 793 -9.07 56.53 -40.86
C ARG A 793 -8.21 56.85 -42.07
N THR A 794 -8.82 56.87 -43.25
CA THR A 794 -8.22 57.47 -44.44
C THR A 794 -8.42 58.99 -44.37
N TRP A 795 -7.34 59.76 -44.23
CA TRP A 795 -7.39 61.19 -44.48
C TRP A 795 -7.68 61.37 -45.98
N VAL A 796 -8.81 61.99 -46.30
CA VAL A 796 -9.14 62.46 -47.65
C VAL A 796 -8.65 63.90 -47.77
#